data_AF-A0DG28-F1
#
_entry.id   AF-A0DG28-F1
#
_cell.length_a   1.000
_cell.length_b   1.000
_cell.length_c   1.000
_cell.angle_alpha   90.00
_cell.angle_beta   90.00
_cell.angle_gamma   90.00
#
_symmetry.space_group_name_H-M   'P 1'
#
loop_
_entity.id
_entity.type
_entity.pdbx_description
1 polymer ?
#
loop_
_entity_poly.entity_id
_entity_poly.type
_entity_poly.pdbx_seq_one_letter_code
_entity_poly.pdbx_strand_id
1 'polypeptide(L)'
;MGIKIGIFVSAIIGLLCAFKIFSYLSVPSYQSIIHINRDHDIKIYRDKFGVPHIQAHSLPDGLYAQGFVQAQDRLWQLHIRKMASQGRLSEVFGERTLKVDQYFRGLDYQDSARRIVNQLSSEGQQLFQAYVDGINKGRSTFTLLPIEFQLTRSNFIEWEIFDVICFIKFMAQTTMNDFHFEMMRSSIQEFDLETIKYLTGIGPDNLFDIETTTINEQELKEQTNLHSDQFHNIKSPSNIQVADLMQSYKFLIDNVIPLSVGSNSWAVHGNFTNTGYPFLASDPHLENGLPSQWYQSSTTFPNGDFVAGGAVVGLPYILSGRTKNMGWGITISYSDSSDLYEEQLKEIDGKMHYLFQDKWYPTKEKVELIHYGDKTYEMTIHRTHHGPILNFYFDDRGTKTIKQLDKTYSLRSLIDIDDIYGPEAMIRFIQGSDLSEQLKHLKKVVYPGLGMIFASQKDVAYMIVGKQVIRSGNPEDYGFIKKGWNGETEWLGFIPENEHPIIINPPKGFVATANNRFFPKNEKYHCNWNINPTGRAHRIYQVLSEIVPNKVSYEQMKQLQLDTVDSYAKQSWPTLKKLIQSQYFKEQIDSWDFNLSKDSKQATLYMLFEHHYSKSFSKLPPRWSQTYNFDSFFFHELTRFKENGAWCLPYTCSQLLNQAVEQAVEQYKSLPKQEWGNNHKKFQGHFTFKDKFFGIFDREIPFGGNRRTPSVSTFDISQFPFRGFAGANYRMLVSMAPGDVGQFIVDGGVSGNPLSEHYDDQLSIYAEGKYIAIELNRVRICEILCNYLSYQIYLFLSYKQHAPLSLNDLNSLNSLQSLQQVCYHLRVTCWNLFICGQCKYLKEPSPQLQDVNYFELFDLPININVETRYLEDKYRSLQLKFHPDRFVTMPTINISYSQEYSAFINEAYSVLKNIHERAEYILSLKGFQIKECSVLLDLEFMEEILELQSQVQRGENISQINQKNNLEIEKMTKQIIQDISNEQYQKAYEIILYLKYRQRLKDQIFIHI
;
A
#
# COMPACT_ATOMS: atom_id res chain seq x y z
N MET A 1 -55.68 -12.96 7.10
CA MET A 1 -54.57 -12.21 6.47
C MET A 1 -53.63 -11.60 7.51
N GLY A 2 -54.13 -10.87 8.52
CA GLY A 2 -53.31 -10.24 9.57
C GLY A 2 -52.41 -11.18 10.40
N ILE A 3 -52.87 -12.38 10.76
CA ILE A 3 -52.04 -13.36 11.52
C ILE A 3 -50.84 -13.85 10.69
N LYS A 4 -51.02 -14.11 9.39
CA LYS A 4 -49.93 -14.54 8.50
C LYS A 4 -48.89 -13.42 8.30
N ILE A 5 -49.35 -12.17 8.21
CA ILE A 5 -48.46 -10.99 8.16
C ILE A 5 -47.71 -10.83 9.49
N GLY A 6 -48.39 -10.98 10.63
CA GLY A 6 -47.75 -10.91 11.95
C GLY A 6 -46.69 -11.99 12.19
N ILE A 7 -46.95 -13.24 11.75
CA ILE A 7 -45.97 -14.33 11.81
C ILE A 7 -44.78 -14.04 10.90
N PHE A 8 -45.02 -13.56 9.67
CA PHE A 8 -43.97 -13.21 8.72
C PHE A 8 -43.07 -12.07 9.24
N VAL A 9 -43.67 -11.01 9.78
CA VAL A 9 -42.94 -9.89 10.39
C VAL A 9 -42.14 -10.36 11.60
N SER A 10 -42.72 -11.20 12.47
CA SER A 10 -42.02 -11.76 13.64
C SER A 10 -40.84 -12.64 13.24
N ALA A 11 -40.98 -13.45 12.17
CA ALA A 11 -39.90 -14.27 11.63
C ALA A 11 -38.77 -13.41 11.06
N ILE A 12 -39.09 -12.33 10.33
CA ILE A 12 -38.08 -11.38 9.85
C ILE A 12 -37.35 -10.71 11.01
N ILE A 13 -38.07 -10.21 12.02
CA ILE A 13 -37.46 -9.60 13.21
C ILE A 13 -36.55 -10.62 13.91
N GLY A 14 -37.00 -11.86 14.07
CA GLY A 14 -36.20 -12.95 14.65
C GLY A 14 -34.92 -13.21 13.85
N LEU A 15 -34.99 -13.26 12.52
CA LEU A 15 -33.82 -13.42 11.65
C LEU A 15 -32.86 -12.23 11.73
N LEU A 16 -33.37 -11.00 11.76
CA LEU A 16 -32.54 -9.79 11.91
C LEU A 16 -31.86 -9.75 13.28
N CYS A 17 -32.56 -10.12 14.35
CA CYS A 17 -31.97 -10.24 15.68
C CYS A 17 -30.89 -11.32 15.71
N ALA A 18 -31.17 -12.51 15.16
CA ALA A 18 -30.19 -13.59 15.07
C ALA A 18 -28.95 -13.20 14.25
N PHE A 19 -29.13 -12.52 13.12
CA PHE A 19 -28.04 -12.00 12.30
C PHE A 19 -27.22 -10.96 13.05
N LYS A 20 -27.86 -10.04 13.77
CA LYS A 20 -27.16 -9.01 14.56
C LYS A 20 -26.38 -9.61 15.73
N ILE A 21 -26.93 -10.61 16.40
CA ILE A 21 -26.23 -11.37 17.46
C ILE A 21 -25.04 -12.12 16.85
N PHE A 22 -25.25 -12.81 15.72
CA PHE A 22 -24.17 -13.51 15.02
C PHE A 22 -23.04 -12.56 14.61
N SER A 23 -23.37 -11.42 14.01
CA SER A 23 -22.42 -10.37 13.65
C SER A 23 -21.62 -9.91 14.87
N TYR A 24 -22.30 -9.57 15.97
CA TYR A 24 -21.64 -9.17 17.22
C TYR A 24 -20.71 -10.23 17.81
N LEU A 25 -21.07 -11.51 17.72
CA LEU A 25 -20.30 -12.62 18.31
C LEU A 25 -19.18 -13.16 17.39
N SER A 26 -19.24 -12.88 16.09
CA SER A 26 -18.27 -13.36 15.08
C SER A 26 -17.25 -12.30 14.67
N VAL A 27 -17.50 -11.03 14.97
CA VAL A 27 -16.55 -9.92 14.77
C VAL A 27 -15.68 -9.79 16.03
N PRO A 28 -14.35 -9.65 15.90
CA PRO A 28 -13.48 -9.43 17.05
C PRO A 28 -13.87 -8.15 17.79
N SER A 29 -13.64 -8.12 19.11
CA SER A 29 -13.89 -6.91 19.89
C SER A 29 -12.81 -5.87 19.59
N TYR A 30 -13.18 -4.82 18.87
CA TYR A 30 -12.33 -3.63 18.65
C TYR A 30 -12.36 -2.69 19.86
N GLN A 31 -12.13 -3.22 21.07
CA GLN A 31 -11.92 -2.39 22.26
C GLN A 31 -10.78 -1.41 22.01
N SER A 32 -10.91 -0.21 22.55
CA SER A 32 -9.95 0.88 22.33
C SER A 32 -8.54 0.55 22.85
N ILE A 33 -8.43 -0.27 23.91
CA ILE A 33 -7.16 -0.68 24.50
C ILE A 33 -7.25 -2.14 24.96
N ILE A 34 -6.36 -2.99 24.45
CA ILE A 34 -6.19 -4.38 24.91
C ILE A 34 -4.88 -4.46 25.69
N HIS A 35 -4.95 -5.04 26.89
CA HIS A 35 -3.79 -5.36 27.72
C HIS A 35 -3.54 -6.85 27.69
N ILE A 36 -2.30 -7.24 27.40
CA ILE A 36 -1.86 -8.62 27.43
C ILE A 36 -0.66 -8.72 28.36
N ASN A 37 -0.79 -9.52 29.42
CA ASN A 37 0.33 -9.83 30.30
C ASN A 37 1.03 -11.09 29.81
N ARG A 38 2.28 -10.93 29.35
CA ARG A 38 3.16 -12.03 28.95
C ARG A 38 4.43 -11.99 29.83
N ASP A 39 5.60 -11.80 29.23
CA ASP A 39 6.85 -11.55 29.96
C ASP A 39 6.85 -10.10 30.46
N HIS A 40 6.25 -9.19 29.68
CA HIS A 40 5.93 -7.81 30.06
C HIS A 40 4.47 -7.46 29.71
N ASP A 41 4.00 -6.30 30.18
CA ASP A 41 2.71 -5.73 29.79
C ASP A 41 2.77 -5.23 28.35
N ILE A 42 1.94 -5.81 27.49
CA ILE A 42 1.76 -5.42 26.10
C ILE A 42 0.46 -4.63 26.00
N LYS A 43 0.51 -3.48 25.32
CA LYS A 43 -0.69 -2.67 25.07
C LYS A 43 -0.94 -2.55 23.59
N ILE A 44 -2.18 -2.83 23.19
CA ILE A 44 -2.61 -2.72 21.80
C ILE A 44 -3.73 -1.70 21.75
N TYR A 45 -3.53 -0.67 20.94
CA TYR A 45 -4.52 0.37 20.67
C TYR A 45 -4.96 0.22 19.22
N ARG A 46 -6.22 0.56 18.90
CA ARG A 46 -6.69 0.58 17.51
C ARG A 46 -7.15 1.97 17.13
N ASP A 47 -6.75 2.45 15.96
CA ASP A 47 -7.22 3.73 15.46
C ASP A 47 -8.65 3.65 14.88
N LYS A 48 -9.14 4.75 14.32
CA LYS A 48 -10.48 4.82 13.71
C LYS A 48 -10.67 3.92 12.48
N PHE A 49 -9.61 3.36 11.91
CA PHE A 49 -9.61 2.42 10.80
C PHE A 49 -9.29 0.99 11.27
N GLY A 50 -9.28 0.76 12.59
CA GLY A 50 -8.98 -0.52 13.20
C GLY A 50 -7.49 -0.88 13.18
N VAL A 51 -6.59 -0.02 12.69
CA VAL A 51 -5.15 -0.32 12.57
C VAL A 51 -4.56 -0.51 13.98
N PRO A 52 -3.91 -1.65 14.28
CA PRO A 52 -3.30 -1.88 15.58
C PRO A 52 -1.97 -1.13 15.75
N HIS A 53 -1.85 -0.46 16.89
CA HIS A 53 -0.64 0.19 17.41
C HIS A 53 -0.22 -0.54 18.68
N ILE A 54 0.88 -1.28 18.58
CA ILE A 54 1.42 -2.15 19.63
C ILE A 54 2.48 -1.38 20.42
N GLN A 55 2.39 -1.44 21.73
CA GLN A 55 3.44 -1.04 22.66
C GLN A 55 3.97 -2.32 23.31
N ALA A 56 5.24 -2.63 23.05
CA ALA A 56 5.89 -3.84 23.52
C ALA A 56 7.25 -3.48 24.15
N HIS A 57 7.66 -4.23 25.17
CA HIS A 57 8.95 -3.99 25.84
C HIS A 57 10.12 -4.66 25.12
N SER A 58 9.84 -5.71 24.34
CA SER A 58 10.84 -6.52 23.66
C SER A 58 10.32 -6.96 22.28
N LEU A 59 11.23 -7.35 21.38
CA LEU A 59 10.85 -7.87 20.07
C LEU A 59 9.94 -9.11 20.18
N PRO A 60 10.23 -10.13 21.03
CA PRO A 60 9.30 -11.24 21.24
C PRO A 60 7.89 -10.80 21.65
N ASP A 61 7.75 -9.81 22.54
CA ASP A 61 6.45 -9.26 22.92
C ASP A 61 5.73 -8.61 21.73
N GLY A 62 6.46 -7.85 20.91
CA GLY A 62 5.95 -7.24 19.68
C GLY A 62 5.46 -8.28 18.66
N LEU A 63 6.24 -9.35 18.44
CA LEU A 63 5.87 -10.44 17.52
C LEU A 63 4.65 -11.22 18.01
N TYR A 64 4.55 -11.47 19.32
CA TYR A 64 3.36 -12.07 19.92
C TYR A 64 2.13 -11.20 19.69
N ALA A 65 2.23 -9.91 19.96
CA ALA A 65 1.14 -8.98 19.75
C ALA A 65 0.72 -8.91 18.27
N GLN A 66 1.69 -8.92 17.35
CA GLN A 66 1.44 -8.96 15.91
C GLN A 66 0.66 -10.21 15.51
N GLY A 67 1.07 -11.40 15.98
CA GLY A 67 0.33 -12.65 15.75
C GLY A 67 -1.09 -12.60 16.31
N PHE A 68 -1.24 -12.03 17.52
CA PHE A 68 -2.53 -11.87 18.18
C PHE A 68 -3.50 -10.99 17.39
N VAL A 69 -3.10 -9.79 16.96
CA VAL A 69 -3.97 -8.87 16.23
C VAL A 69 -4.29 -9.39 14.82
N GLN A 70 -3.32 -10.04 14.16
CA GLN A 70 -3.59 -10.70 12.87
C GLN A 70 -4.60 -11.82 13.01
N ALA A 71 -4.57 -12.60 14.10
CA ALA A 71 -5.58 -13.63 14.35
C ALA A 71 -6.96 -13.03 14.68
N GLN A 72 -7.03 -11.90 15.40
CA GLN A 72 -8.29 -11.18 15.60
C GLN A 72 -8.89 -10.71 14.28
N ASP A 73 -8.09 -10.17 13.37
CA ASP A 73 -8.63 -9.52 12.19
C ASP A 73 -8.75 -10.46 10.99
N ARG A 74 -7.88 -11.48 10.90
CA ARG A 74 -7.63 -12.25 9.67
C ARG A 74 -7.64 -13.76 9.89
N LEU A 75 -8.43 -14.24 10.86
CA LEU A 75 -8.45 -15.65 11.27
C LEU A 75 -8.70 -16.64 10.11
N TRP A 76 -9.67 -16.33 9.24
CA TRP A 76 -9.97 -17.17 8.06
C TRP A 76 -8.81 -17.19 7.06
N GLN A 77 -8.18 -16.04 6.84
CA GLN A 77 -7.01 -15.91 5.95
C GLN A 77 -5.82 -16.71 6.47
N LEU A 78 -5.54 -16.67 7.79
CA LEU A 78 -4.52 -17.51 8.42
C LEU A 78 -4.84 -19.00 8.21
N HIS A 79 -6.07 -19.42 8.51
CA HIS A 79 -6.46 -20.82 8.35
C HIS A 79 -6.23 -21.32 6.92
N ILE A 80 -6.74 -20.61 5.91
CA ILE A 80 -6.60 -21.02 4.52
C ILE A 80 -5.15 -20.97 4.02
N ARG A 81 -4.33 -20.00 4.45
CA ARG A 81 -2.89 -19.95 4.13
C ARG A 81 -2.13 -21.14 4.71
N LYS A 82 -2.44 -21.54 5.95
CA LYS A 82 -1.91 -22.76 6.55
C LYS A 82 -2.27 -23.99 5.71
N MET A 83 -3.56 -24.18 5.40
CA MET A 83 -4.03 -25.32 4.61
C MET A 83 -3.38 -25.36 3.21
N ALA A 84 -3.25 -24.21 2.54
CA ALA A 84 -2.62 -24.11 1.22
C ALA A 84 -1.13 -24.46 1.26
N SER A 85 -0.39 -23.88 2.22
CA SER A 85 1.06 -24.11 2.39
C SER A 85 1.44 -25.53 2.77
N GLN A 86 0.46 -26.37 3.09
CA GLN A 86 0.67 -27.78 3.41
C GLN A 86 0.05 -28.70 2.37
N GLY A 87 -0.58 -28.17 1.31
CA GLY A 87 -1.38 -28.98 0.38
C GLY A 87 -2.44 -29.79 1.13
N ARG A 88 -3.31 -29.09 1.87
CA ARG A 88 -4.42 -29.65 2.66
C ARG A 88 -5.76 -28.98 2.38
N LEU A 89 -5.87 -28.20 1.31
CA LEU A 89 -7.10 -27.46 0.99
C LEU A 89 -8.29 -28.39 0.75
N SER A 90 -8.05 -29.63 0.34
CA SER A 90 -9.09 -30.64 0.13
C SER A 90 -9.76 -31.12 1.40
N GLU A 91 -9.15 -30.90 2.56
CA GLU A 91 -9.82 -31.11 3.85
C GLU A 91 -10.95 -30.09 4.06
N VAL A 92 -10.83 -28.89 3.47
CA VAL A 92 -11.81 -27.80 3.60
C VAL A 92 -12.78 -27.79 2.43
N PHE A 93 -12.29 -28.04 1.22
CA PHE A 93 -13.02 -27.80 -0.01
C PHE A 93 -13.32 -29.06 -0.81
N GLY A 94 -12.87 -30.23 -0.35
CA GLY A 94 -13.11 -31.53 -0.97
C GLY A 94 -12.31 -31.76 -2.25
N GLU A 95 -12.82 -32.65 -3.10
CA GLU A 95 -12.14 -33.14 -4.31
C GLU A 95 -11.73 -32.04 -5.29
N ARG A 96 -12.46 -30.91 -5.33
CA ARG A 96 -12.18 -29.79 -6.25
C ARG A 96 -10.81 -29.15 -6.05
N THR A 97 -10.15 -29.39 -4.92
CA THR A 97 -8.84 -28.81 -4.59
C THR A 97 -7.74 -29.88 -4.52
N LEU A 98 -8.06 -31.13 -4.82
CA LEU A 98 -7.14 -32.27 -4.63
C LEU A 98 -5.88 -32.11 -5.49
N LYS A 99 -6.05 -31.60 -6.70
CA LYS A 99 -4.92 -31.35 -7.62
C LYS A 99 -3.97 -30.27 -7.11
N VAL A 100 -4.49 -29.28 -6.37
CA VAL A 100 -3.64 -28.25 -5.75
C VAL A 100 -2.83 -28.87 -4.62
N ASP A 101 -3.47 -29.69 -3.79
CA ASP A 101 -2.78 -30.41 -2.73
C ASP A 101 -1.71 -31.35 -3.30
N GLN A 102 -2.03 -32.09 -4.37
CA GLN A 102 -1.06 -32.93 -5.10
C GLN A 102 0.14 -32.12 -5.61
N TYR A 103 -0.09 -30.93 -6.16
CA TYR A 103 1.00 -30.07 -6.64
C TYR A 103 1.92 -29.61 -5.48
N PHE A 104 1.37 -29.00 -4.43
CA PHE A 104 2.19 -28.48 -3.33
C PHE A 104 2.80 -29.58 -2.45
N ARG A 105 2.17 -30.76 -2.38
CA ARG A 105 2.78 -31.97 -1.79
C ARG A 105 3.90 -32.50 -2.68
N GLY A 106 3.71 -32.49 -3.99
CA GLY A 106 4.69 -32.95 -4.97
C GLY A 106 5.98 -32.12 -4.99
N LEU A 107 5.94 -30.85 -4.58
CA LEU A 107 7.14 -30.04 -4.37
C LEU A 107 7.99 -30.50 -3.18
N ASP A 108 7.41 -31.26 -2.25
CA ASP A 108 8.10 -31.95 -1.15
C ASP A 108 9.03 -31.04 -0.32
N TYR A 109 8.59 -29.81 -0.03
CA TYR A 109 9.34 -28.85 0.79
C TYR A 109 9.04 -28.96 2.30
N GLN A 110 8.06 -29.77 2.70
CA GLN A 110 7.62 -29.89 4.09
C GLN A 110 8.74 -30.48 4.98
N ASP A 111 9.51 -31.44 4.46
CA ASP A 111 10.64 -31.99 5.21
C ASP A 111 11.79 -30.98 5.34
N SER A 112 12.00 -30.13 4.32
CA SER A 112 12.92 -28.99 4.42
C SER A 112 12.45 -28.01 5.49
N ALA A 113 11.16 -27.69 5.54
CA ALA A 113 10.61 -26.82 6.58
C ALA A 113 10.85 -27.39 7.99
N ARG A 114 10.66 -28.70 8.21
CA ARG A 114 10.98 -29.33 9.51
C ARG A 114 12.47 -29.24 9.86
N ARG A 115 13.36 -29.46 8.88
CA ARG A 115 14.81 -29.32 9.10
C ARG A 115 15.19 -27.89 9.47
N ILE A 116 14.63 -26.89 8.80
CA ILE A 116 14.82 -25.48 9.13
C ILE A 116 14.38 -25.21 10.58
N VAL A 117 13.16 -25.62 10.98
CA VAL A 117 12.66 -25.46 12.35
C VAL A 117 13.63 -26.02 13.39
N ASN A 118 14.13 -27.25 13.16
CA ASN A 118 15.05 -27.93 14.08
C ASN A 118 16.44 -27.29 14.14
N GLN A 119 16.81 -26.46 13.17
CA GLN A 119 18.12 -25.83 13.05
C GLN A 119 18.09 -24.32 13.29
N LEU A 120 16.90 -23.73 13.51
CA LEU A 120 16.79 -22.35 13.98
C LEU A 120 17.65 -22.15 15.23
N SER A 121 18.27 -20.96 15.33
CA SER A 121 18.97 -20.58 16.55
C SER A 121 18.01 -20.50 17.72
N SER A 122 18.52 -20.56 18.96
CA SER A 122 17.67 -20.43 20.16
C SER A 122 16.87 -19.13 20.16
N GLU A 123 17.46 -18.05 19.64
CA GLU A 123 16.78 -16.77 19.46
C GLU A 123 15.72 -16.85 18.35
N GLY A 124 16.03 -17.46 17.20
CA GLY A 124 15.08 -17.72 16.13
C GLY A 124 13.85 -18.48 16.64
N GLN A 125 14.05 -19.60 17.35
CA GLN A 125 12.96 -20.36 17.95
C GLN A 125 12.09 -19.50 18.87
N GLN A 126 12.70 -18.67 19.74
CA GLN A 126 11.96 -17.78 20.63
C GLN A 126 11.11 -16.76 19.86
N LEU A 127 11.66 -16.15 18.80
CA LEU A 127 10.98 -15.13 17.99
C LEU A 127 9.79 -15.72 17.21
N PHE A 128 9.99 -16.86 16.54
CA PHE A 128 8.91 -17.52 15.80
C PHE A 128 7.85 -18.11 16.74
N GLN A 129 8.25 -18.68 17.87
CA GLN A 129 7.30 -19.21 18.86
C GLN A 129 6.42 -18.10 19.42
N ALA A 130 7.00 -16.93 19.74
CA ALA A 130 6.25 -15.77 20.22
C ALA A 130 5.12 -15.38 19.26
N TYR A 131 5.42 -15.27 17.96
CA TYR A 131 4.44 -14.93 16.94
C TYR A 131 3.30 -15.97 16.86
N VAL A 132 3.65 -17.25 16.87
CA VAL A 132 2.69 -18.36 16.81
C VAL A 132 1.81 -18.44 18.04
N ASP A 133 2.37 -18.26 19.24
CA ASP A 133 1.62 -18.19 20.49
C ASP A 133 0.62 -17.04 20.46
N GLY A 134 1.03 -15.91 19.86
CA GLY A 134 0.16 -14.77 19.58
C GLY A 134 -1.04 -15.15 18.73
N ILE A 135 -0.82 -15.82 17.59
CA ILE A 135 -1.90 -16.29 16.69
C ILE A 135 -2.90 -17.17 17.45
N ASN A 136 -2.38 -18.18 18.16
CA ASN A 136 -3.21 -19.14 18.90
C ASN A 136 -3.99 -18.45 20.03
N LYS A 137 -3.37 -17.48 20.70
CA LYS A 137 -4.08 -16.65 21.68
C LYS A 137 -5.16 -15.79 21.05
N GLY A 138 -4.88 -15.13 19.92
CA GLY A 138 -5.85 -14.29 19.23
C GLY A 138 -7.10 -15.08 18.81
N ARG A 139 -6.90 -16.30 18.30
CA ARG A 139 -8.00 -17.25 18.05
C ARG A 139 -8.89 -17.49 19.27
N SER A 140 -8.31 -17.60 20.47
CA SER A 140 -9.06 -17.89 21.70
C SER A 140 -10.04 -16.77 22.11
N THR A 141 -9.95 -15.58 21.50
CA THR A 141 -10.85 -14.46 21.78
C THR A 141 -12.22 -14.56 21.11
N PHE A 142 -12.37 -15.44 20.11
CA PHE A 142 -13.64 -15.63 19.41
C PHE A 142 -14.58 -16.57 20.17
N THR A 143 -15.77 -16.06 20.49
CA THR A 143 -16.88 -16.90 20.96
C THR A 143 -17.46 -17.74 19.83
N LEU A 144 -17.66 -17.12 18.66
CA LEU A 144 -18.08 -17.77 17.45
C LEU A 144 -17.06 -17.51 16.34
N LEU A 145 -16.70 -18.55 15.58
CA LEU A 145 -15.81 -18.39 14.44
C LEU A 145 -16.47 -17.52 13.35
N PRO A 146 -15.67 -16.73 12.59
CA PRO A 146 -16.14 -15.96 11.44
C PRO A 146 -17.00 -16.76 10.46
N ILE A 147 -17.85 -16.05 9.70
CA ILE A 147 -18.87 -16.64 8.83
C ILE A 147 -18.31 -17.66 7.84
N GLU A 148 -17.08 -17.47 7.40
CA GLU A 148 -16.39 -18.34 6.47
C GLU A 148 -16.21 -19.75 7.02
N PHE A 149 -15.86 -19.89 8.31
CA PHE A 149 -15.77 -21.18 8.99
C PHE A 149 -17.15 -21.85 9.10
N GLN A 150 -18.21 -21.07 9.32
CA GLN A 150 -19.58 -21.60 9.41
C GLN A 150 -20.06 -22.13 8.05
N LEU A 151 -19.80 -21.37 6.98
CA LEU A 151 -20.19 -21.74 5.61
C LEU A 151 -19.42 -22.96 5.09
N THR A 152 -18.17 -23.13 5.52
CA THR A 152 -17.31 -24.26 5.13
C THR A 152 -17.36 -25.44 6.10
N ARG A 153 -17.99 -25.26 7.28
CA ARG A 153 -17.98 -26.22 8.39
C ARG A 153 -16.56 -26.58 8.85
N SER A 154 -15.64 -25.64 8.70
CA SER A 154 -14.25 -25.80 9.10
C SER A 154 -14.03 -25.34 10.54
N ASN A 155 -12.98 -25.86 11.15
CA ASN A 155 -12.47 -25.39 12.43
C ASN A 155 -11.05 -24.85 12.27
N PHE A 156 -10.71 -23.84 13.06
CA PHE A 156 -9.34 -23.35 13.12
C PHE A 156 -8.41 -24.43 13.71
N ILE A 157 -7.22 -24.57 13.12
CA ILE A 157 -6.16 -25.47 13.58
C ILE A 157 -5.05 -24.57 14.13
N GLU A 158 -4.62 -24.83 15.37
CA GLU A 158 -3.54 -24.07 16.02
C GLU A 158 -2.27 -24.07 15.17
N TRP A 159 -1.58 -22.94 15.19
CA TRP A 159 -0.33 -22.75 14.47
C TRP A 159 0.86 -23.27 15.27
N GLU A 160 1.91 -23.66 14.54
CA GLU A 160 3.24 -24.05 15.00
C GLU A 160 4.29 -23.29 14.17
N ILE A 161 5.55 -23.24 14.63
CA ILE A 161 6.66 -22.63 13.84
C ILE A 161 6.76 -23.27 12.45
N PHE A 162 6.52 -24.58 12.37
CA PHE A 162 6.47 -25.34 11.13
C PHE A 162 5.51 -24.73 10.09
N ASP A 163 4.35 -24.23 10.51
CA ASP A 163 3.37 -23.64 9.61
C ASP A 163 3.87 -22.32 9.02
N VAL A 164 4.59 -21.53 9.83
CA VAL A 164 5.22 -20.27 9.38
C VAL A 164 6.30 -20.56 8.33
N ILE A 165 7.17 -21.53 8.59
CA ILE A 165 8.24 -21.89 7.64
C ILE A 165 7.65 -22.49 6.35
N CYS A 166 6.64 -23.35 6.45
CA CYS A 166 5.89 -23.82 5.27
C CYS A 166 5.30 -22.66 4.47
N PHE A 167 4.70 -21.67 5.15
CA PHE A 167 4.14 -20.50 4.49
C PHE A 167 5.20 -19.62 3.83
N ILE A 168 6.39 -19.46 4.43
CA ILE A 168 7.53 -18.75 3.79
C ILE A 168 7.95 -19.46 2.50
N LYS A 169 8.12 -20.79 2.52
CA LYS A 169 8.52 -21.57 1.33
C LYS A 169 7.44 -21.56 0.25
N PHE A 170 6.18 -21.67 0.67
CA PHE A 170 5.02 -21.52 -0.21
C PHE A 170 4.99 -20.16 -0.90
N MET A 171 5.15 -19.06 -0.14
CA MET A 171 5.23 -17.71 -0.69
C MET A 171 6.39 -17.57 -1.68
N ALA A 172 7.58 -18.07 -1.32
CA ALA A 172 8.73 -18.07 -2.21
C ALA A 172 8.42 -18.78 -3.54
N GLN A 173 7.84 -19.98 -3.50
CA GLN A 173 7.43 -20.71 -4.70
C GLN A 173 6.47 -19.92 -5.58
N THR A 174 5.50 -19.22 -4.97
CA THR A 174 4.52 -18.43 -5.74
C THR A 174 5.11 -17.18 -6.40
N THR A 175 6.32 -16.79 -6.02
CA THR A 175 7.08 -15.70 -6.66
C THR A 175 8.09 -16.18 -7.70
N MET A 176 8.31 -17.51 -7.80
CA MET A 176 9.19 -18.14 -8.78
C MET A 176 8.39 -18.43 -10.05
N ASN A 177 8.62 -17.64 -11.09
CA ASN A 177 7.89 -17.78 -12.36
C ASN A 177 8.73 -18.41 -13.47
N ASP A 178 10.02 -18.63 -13.23
CA ASP A 178 11.03 -18.95 -14.25
C ASP A 178 10.68 -20.24 -14.99
N PHE A 179 10.34 -21.30 -14.24
CA PHE A 179 9.93 -22.58 -14.80
C PHE A 179 8.70 -22.47 -15.72
N HIS A 180 7.74 -21.58 -15.41
CA HIS A 180 6.61 -21.35 -16.30
C HIS A 180 7.09 -20.72 -17.61
N PHE A 181 7.97 -19.72 -17.55
CA PHE A 181 8.53 -19.08 -18.74
C PHE A 181 9.35 -20.05 -19.60
N GLU A 182 10.10 -20.96 -18.99
CA GLU A 182 10.79 -22.04 -19.69
C GLU A 182 9.83 -22.93 -20.46
N MET A 183 8.75 -23.39 -19.82
CA MET A 183 7.73 -24.19 -20.50
C MET A 183 7.10 -23.45 -21.68
N MET A 184 6.76 -22.17 -21.49
CA MET A 184 6.20 -21.35 -22.56
C MET A 184 7.18 -21.24 -23.72
N ARG A 185 8.42 -20.82 -23.47
CA ARG A 185 9.42 -20.65 -24.52
C ARG A 185 9.71 -21.97 -25.25
N SER A 186 9.80 -23.07 -24.49
CA SER A 186 9.96 -24.41 -25.05
C SER A 186 8.75 -24.86 -25.88
N SER A 187 7.52 -24.43 -25.55
CA SER A 187 6.31 -24.78 -26.31
C SER A 187 6.17 -24.06 -27.65
N ILE A 188 6.88 -22.94 -27.84
CA ILE A 188 6.83 -22.13 -29.07
C ILE A 188 8.16 -22.21 -29.86
N GLN A 189 8.92 -23.28 -29.68
CA GLN A 189 10.22 -23.51 -30.33
C GLN A 189 10.16 -23.70 -31.85
N GLU A 190 8.97 -23.73 -32.44
CA GLU A 190 8.79 -23.59 -33.89
C GLU A 190 9.14 -22.22 -34.43
N PHE A 191 9.09 -21.20 -33.60
CA PHE A 191 9.59 -19.88 -33.95
C PHE A 191 11.11 -19.81 -33.75
N ASP A 192 11.78 -18.96 -34.54
CA ASP A 192 13.19 -18.69 -34.31
C ASP A 192 13.42 -17.96 -32.97
N LEU A 193 14.62 -18.07 -32.41
CA LEU A 193 14.95 -17.54 -31.09
C LEU A 193 14.70 -16.03 -30.96
N GLU A 194 14.90 -15.23 -32.02
CA GLU A 194 14.60 -13.80 -32.00
C GLU A 194 13.08 -13.56 -31.89
N THR A 195 12.28 -14.31 -32.64
CA THR A 195 10.82 -14.29 -32.51
C THR A 195 10.37 -14.74 -31.11
N ILE A 196 10.96 -15.78 -30.51
CA ILE A 196 10.61 -16.22 -29.14
C ILE A 196 10.98 -15.14 -28.12
N LYS A 197 12.21 -14.58 -28.20
CA LYS A 197 12.66 -13.47 -27.36
C LYS A 197 11.70 -12.28 -27.48
N TYR A 198 11.20 -12.00 -28.69
CA TYR A 198 10.17 -11.00 -28.94
C TYR A 198 8.83 -11.32 -28.25
N LEU A 199 8.26 -12.50 -28.52
CA LEU A 199 6.95 -12.92 -27.99
C LEU A 199 6.94 -13.00 -26.45
N THR A 200 8.10 -13.22 -25.84
CA THR A 200 8.24 -13.38 -24.39
C THR A 200 8.84 -12.15 -23.69
N GLY A 201 9.16 -11.08 -24.43
CA GLY A 201 9.61 -9.79 -23.88
C GLY A 201 11.10 -9.69 -23.52
N ILE A 202 11.92 -10.65 -23.94
CA ILE A 202 13.34 -10.84 -23.58
C ILE A 202 14.27 -10.26 -24.67
N GLY A 203 13.70 -9.85 -25.80
CA GLY A 203 14.43 -9.30 -26.93
C GLY A 203 15.13 -7.97 -26.62
N PRO A 204 16.22 -7.65 -27.35
CA PRO A 204 17.00 -6.41 -27.17
C PRO A 204 16.28 -5.10 -27.58
N ASP A 205 15.13 -5.19 -28.26
CA ASP A 205 14.48 -4.05 -28.94
C ASP A 205 13.16 -3.60 -28.26
N ASN A 206 13.04 -3.73 -26.94
CA ASN A 206 11.87 -3.18 -26.25
C ASN A 206 11.99 -1.66 -26.06
N LEU A 207 10.88 -0.95 -26.26
CA LEU A 207 10.78 0.52 -26.30
C LEU A 207 11.44 1.28 -25.14
N PHE A 208 11.55 0.66 -23.96
CA PHE A 208 11.95 1.32 -22.72
C PHE A 208 13.20 0.71 -22.05
N ASP A 209 13.82 -0.30 -22.67
CA ASP A 209 14.72 -1.22 -21.96
C ASP A 209 16.02 -0.54 -21.46
N ILE A 210 16.64 0.29 -22.31
CA ILE A 210 17.91 0.97 -21.99
C ILE A 210 17.69 2.06 -20.93
N GLU A 211 16.62 2.85 -21.06
CA GLU A 211 16.36 4.01 -20.20
C GLU A 211 15.87 3.62 -18.80
N THR A 212 15.37 2.39 -18.63
CA THR A 212 14.70 1.97 -17.40
C THR A 212 15.44 0.89 -16.64
N THR A 213 16.64 0.48 -17.04
CA THR A 213 17.42 -0.51 -16.26
C THR A 213 17.79 0.06 -14.88
N THR A 214 17.53 -0.70 -13.81
CA THR A 214 17.67 -0.22 -12.42
C THR A 214 19.11 0.21 -12.09
N ILE A 215 20.07 -0.67 -12.39
CA ILE A 215 21.50 -0.38 -12.37
C ILE A 215 21.99 -0.34 -13.81
N ASN A 216 22.31 0.86 -14.32
CA ASN A 216 22.77 1.00 -15.70
C ASN A 216 24.22 0.52 -15.88
N GLU A 217 24.71 0.45 -17.13
CA GLU A 217 26.04 -0.08 -17.43
C GLU A 217 27.18 0.71 -16.77
N GLN A 218 27.05 2.02 -16.66
CA GLN A 218 28.04 2.86 -16.00
C GLN A 218 28.07 2.57 -14.48
N GLU A 219 26.90 2.56 -13.85
CA GLU A 219 26.73 2.25 -12.43
C GLU A 219 27.23 0.84 -12.10
N LEU A 220 26.95 -0.13 -12.98
CA LEU A 220 27.43 -1.50 -12.86
C LEU A 220 28.96 -1.55 -12.88
N LYS A 221 29.62 -0.85 -13.83
CA LYS A 221 31.09 -0.81 -13.93
C LYS A 221 31.77 -0.07 -12.77
N GLU A 222 31.15 1.00 -12.27
CA GLU A 222 31.75 1.88 -11.26
C GLU A 222 31.55 1.36 -9.83
N GLN A 223 30.43 0.68 -9.56
CA GLN A 223 30.02 0.33 -8.20
C GLN A 223 29.80 -1.16 -7.97
N THR A 224 29.91 -2.00 -9.00
CA THR A 224 29.76 -3.45 -8.88
C THR A 224 30.93 -4.20 -9.53
N ASN A 225 31.17 -5.43 -9.10
CA ASN A 225 32.19 -6.32 -9.69
C ASN A 225 31.64 -7.18 -10.83
N LEU A 226 30.43 -6.87 -11.33
CA LEU A 226 29.73 -7.63 -12.37
C LEU A 226 30.04 -7.04 -13.75
N HIS A 227 31.14 -7.44 -14.39
CA HIS A 227 31.50 -6.96 -15.74
C HIS A 227 30.94 -7.84 -16.87
N SER A 228 30.75 -7.25 -18.05
CA SER A 228 29.99 -7.84 -19.15
C SER A 228 30.79 -8.59 -20.22
N ASP A 229 30.25 -9.70 -20.73
CA ASP A 229 30.80 -10.43 -21.89
C ASP A 229 29.99 -10.20 -23.20
N GLN A 230 30.65 -10.31 -24.36
CA GLN A 230 30.07 -10.08 -25.70
C GLN A 230 29.30 -11.30 -26.25
N PHE A 231 28.11 -11.08 -26.83
CA PHE A 231 27.19 -12.12 -27.34
C PHE A 231 27.44 -12.54 -28.81
N HIS A 232 27.14 -13.81 -29.14
CA HIS A 232 27.05 -14.37 -30.51
C HIS A 232 25.69 -15.06 -30.77
N ASN A 233 25.17 -14.98 -32.01
CA ASN A 233 23.85 -15.47 -32.46
C ASN A 233 23.89 -16.90 -33.03
N ILE A 234 23.04 -17.85 -32.56
CA ILE A 234 22.79 -19.15 -33.25
C ILE A 234 21.31 -19.63 -33.05
N LYS A 235 20.81 -20.44 -33.99
CA LYS A 235 19.40 -20.91 -34.16
C LYS A 235 19.09 -22.26 -33.46
N SER A 236 17.80 -22.54 -33.21
CA SER A 236 17.29 -23.82 -32.65
C SER A 236 15.95 -24.30 -33.27
N PRO A 237 15.55 -25.60 -33.15
CA PRO A 237 14.31 -26.20 -33.71
C PRO A 237 13.24 -26.65 -32.66
N SER A 238 12.10 -27.19 -33.17
CA SER A 238 10.70 -27.29 -32.65
C SER A 238 10.25 -28.64 -32.02
N ASN A 239 9.05 -28.95 -31.45
CA ASN A 239 7.65 -28.43 -31.43
C ASN A 239 6.77 -29.28 -30.44
N ILE A 240 5.78 -28.78 -29.66
CA ILE A 240 4.66 -29.56 -29.02
C ILE A 240 3.38 -28.71 -28.75
N GLN A 241 2.16 -29.25 -28.99
CA GLN A 241 0.84 -28.65 -28.69
C GLN A 241 0.02 -29.43 -27.64
N VAL A 242 -0.75 -28.76 -26.74
CA VAL A 242 -1.88 -29.36 -25.96
C VAL A 242 -2.95 -28.34 -25.50
N ALA A 243 -4.24 -28.73 -25.55
CA ALA A 243 -5.37 -28.11 -24.82
C ALA A 243 -6.34 -29.18 -24.26
N ASP A 244 -6.65 -29.13 -22.94
CA ASP A 244 -8.00 -28.95 -22.33
C ASP A 244 -8.02 -29.38 -20.84
N LEU A 245 -8.12 -28.42 -19.90
CA LEU A 245 -8.32 -28.71 -18.47
C LEU A 245 -8.82 -27.49 -17.68
N MET A 246 -9.75 -26.69 -18.23
CA MET A 246 -9.94 -25.28 -17.82
C MET A 246 -10.87 -25.01 -16.62
N GLN A 247 -11.75 -25.93 -16.21
CA GLN A 247 -12.94 -25.51 -15.46
C GLN A 247 -12.85 -25.66 -13.93
N SER A 248 -12.02 -26.56 -13.41
CA SER A 248 -11.93 -26.86 -11.96
C SER A 248 -10.99 -25.94 -11.17
N TYR A 249 -10.20 -25.10 -11.84
CA TYR A 249 -9.03 -24.47 -11.24
C TYR A 249 -9.10 -22.94 -11.07
N LYS A 250 -10.02 -22.28 -11.78
CA LYS A 250 -10.32 -20.84 -11.61
C LYS A 250 -10.76 -20.50 -10.17
N PHE A 251 -11.24 -21.48 -9.41
CA PHE A 251 -11.75 -21.28 -8.05
C PHE A 251 -10.66 -21.07 -6.99
N LEU A 252 -9.39 -21.42 -7.21
CA LEU A 252 -8.40 -21.46 -6.12
C LEU A 252 -7.22 -20.51 -6.29
N ILE A 253 -6.87 -20.22 -7.54
CA ILE A 253 -5.78 -19.30 -7.88
C ILE A 253 -6.24 -17.86 -7.75
N ASP A 254 -7.49 -17.57 -8.12
CA ASP A 254 -8.11 -16.25 -7.92
C ASP A 254 -8.39 -15.92 -6.43
N ASN A 255 -8.12 -16.86 -5.53
CA ASN A 255 -8.87 -17.00 -4.29
C ASN A 255 -8.02 -17.46 -3.09
N VAL A 256 -6.86 -18.10 -3.23
CA VAL A 256 -6.03 -18.51 -2.08
C VAL A 256 -4.62 -17.91 -2.13
N ILE A 257 -4.12 -17.63 -3.33
CA ILE A 257 -2.80 -17.07 -3.59
C ILE A 257 -2.98 -15.86 -4.49
N PRO A 258 -2.84 -14.62 -3.99
CA PRO A 258 -2.86 -13.47 -4.87
C PRO A 258 -1.63 -13.54 -5.78
N LEU A 259 -1.85 -13.76 -7.08
CA LEU A 259 -0.76 -13.71 -8.04
C LEU A 259 -0.21 -12.28 -8.10
N SER A 260 1.12 -12.15 -8.08
CA SER A 260 1.72 -10.85 -8.31
C SER A 260 1.64 -10.48 -9.77
N VAL A 261 1.22 -9.24 -10.03
CA VAL A 261 1.22 -8.64 -11.37
C VAL A 261 2.28 -7.54 -11.51
N GLY A 262 2.99 -7.23 -10.42
CA GLY A 262 4.07 -6.25 -10.39
C GLY A 262 4.20 -5.55 -9.05
N SER A 263 4.96 -4.47 -9.01
CA SER A 263 5.13 -3.52 -7.90
C SER A 263 5.80 -2.27 -8.45
N ASN A 264 5.68 -1.14 -7.77
CA ASN A 264 6.67 -0.07 -7.90
C ASN A 264 7.35 0.21 -6.56
N SER A 265 8.59 0.67 -6.64
CA SER A 265 9.32 1.24 -5.52
C SER A 265 10.35 2.22 -6.03
N TRP A 266 10.54 3.35 -5.36
CA TRP A 266 11.62 4.28 -5.64
C TRP A 266 12.04 5.06 -4.40
N ALA A 267 13.31 5.46 -4.36
CA ALA A 267 13.85 6.34 -3.33
C ALA A 267 14.70 7.45 -3.94
N VAL A 268 14.56 8.67 -3.40
CA VAL A 268 15.30 9.87 -3.81
C VAL A 268 16.22 10.27 -2.68
N HIS A 269 17.51 10.45 -3.00
CA HIS A 269 18.54 10.81 -2.04
C HIS A 269 18.32 12.23 -1.48
N GLY A 270 18.69 12.47 -0.21
CA GLY A 270 18.42 13.73 0.51
C GLY A 270 19.01 14.97 -0.15
N ASN A 271 20.13 14.83 -0.87
CA ASN A 271 20.70 15.91 -1.70
C ASN A 271 19.74 16.43 -2.78
N PHE A 272 18.70 15.67 -3.13
CA PHE A 272 17.73 16.00 -4.16
C PHE A 272 16.31 16.11 -3.61
N THR A 273 16.13 16.24 -2.29
CA THR A 273 14.82 16.51 -1.68
C THR A 273 14.78 17.89 -1.05
N ASN A 274 13.58 18.47 -0.94
CA ASN A 274 13.37 19.78 -0.32
C ASN A 274 13.59 19.79 1.21
N THR A 275 13.63 18.61 1.85
CA THR A 275 13.90 18.46 3.29
C THR A 275 15.38 18.22 3.59
N GLY A 276 16.19 17.85 2.58
CA GLY A 276 17.55 17.37 2.80
C GLY A 276 17.64 15.90 3.25
N TYR A 277 16.51 15.22 3.47
CA TYR A 277 16.45 13.81 3.88
C TYR A 277 15.88 12.93 2.78
N PRO A 278 16.35 11.67 2.65
CA PRO A 278 15.81 10.75 1.66
C PRO A 278 14.30 10.54 1.77
N PHE A 279 13.65 10.40 0.60
CA PHE A 279 12.24 10.00 0.49
C PHE A 279 12.15 8.62 -0.16
N LEU A 280 11.15 7.82 0.23
CA LEU A 280 10.88 6.52 -0.37
C LEU A 280 9.38 6.32 -0.58
N ALA A 281 9.03 5.79 -1.74
CA ALA A 281 7.68 5.37 -2.10
C ALA A 281 7.68 3.89 -2.48
N SER A 282 6.67 3.14 -2.06
CA SER A 282 6.51 1.74 -2.45
C SER A 282 5.04 1.34 -2.52
N ASP A 283 4.65 0.67 -3.59
CA ASP A 283 3.32 0.12 -3.80
C ASP A 283 3.37 -1.24 -4.51
N PRO A 284 3.34 -2.35 -3.77
CA PRO A 284 3.29 -3.69 -4.34
C PRO A 284 1.94 -3.98 -5.00
N HIS A 285 1.96 -4.65 -6.17
CA HIS A 285 0.77 -4.93 -6.98
C HIS A 285 0.45 -6.43 -7.04
N LEU A 286 -0.66 -6.81 -6.45
CA LEU A 286 -1.17 -8.18 -6.45
C LEU A 286 -2.61 -8.19 -6.97
N GLU A 287 -3.16 -9.39 -7.14
CA GLU A 287 -4.60 -9.54 -7.35
C GLU A 287 -5.40 -8.84 -6.24
N ASN A 288 -6.38 -8.04 -6.67
CA ASN A 288 -7.29 -7.32 -5.79
C ASN A 288 -8.16 -8.32 -5.05
N GLY A 289 -8.21 -8.22 -3.73
CA GLY A 289 -9.02 -9.11 -2.92
C GLY A 289 -9.47 -8.45 -1.63
N LEU A 290 -10.58 -8.95 -1.09
CA LEU A 290 -10.98 -8.68 0.28
C LEU A 290 -10.80 -9.94 1.16
N PRO A 291 -10.22 -9.77 2.35
CA PRO A 291 -9.59 -8.53 2.80
C PRO A 291 -8.30 -8.19 2.02
N SER A 292 -7.83 -6.95 2.12
CA SER A 292 -6.62 -6.50 1.41
C SER A 292 -5.43 -7.42 1.71
N GLN A 293 -4.57 -7.66 0.74
CA GLN A 293 -3.45 -8.61 0.89
C GLN A 293 -2.45 -8.22 1.97
N TRP A 294 -2.37 -6.91 2.25
CA TRP A 294 -1.49 -6.32 3.24
C TRP A 294 -2.25 -6.01 4.53
N TYR A 295 -1.53 -6.11 5.64
CA TYR A 295 -2.05 -5.81 6.97
C TYR A 295 -1.21 -4.71 7.61
N GLN A 296 -1.82 -3.55 7.86
CA GLN A 296 -1.15 -2.43 8.49
C GLN A 296 -1.00 -2.67 9.99
N SER A 297 0.18 -2.38 10.53
CA SER A 297 0.40 -2.35 11.97
C SER A 297 1.62 -1.51 12.33
N SER A 298 1.71 -1.14 13.60
CA SER A 298 2.92 -0.57 14.17
C SER A 298 3.26 -1.20 15.50
N THR A 299 4.54 -1.27 15.81
CA THR A 299 5.07 -1.66 17.12
C THR A 299 6.08 -0.62 17.59
N THR A 300 5.95 -0.19 18.83
CA THR A 300 6.81 0.79 19.50
C THR A 300 7.44 0.17 20.74
N PHE A 301 8.67 0.60 21.05
CA PHE A 301 9.48 0.09 22.16
C PHE A 301 9.85 1.22 23.15
N PRO A 302 10.13 0.91 24.43
CA PRO A 302 10.42 1.93 25.45
C PRO A 302 11.62 2.84 25.16
N ASN A 303 12.57 2.36 24.36
CA ASN A 303 13.74 3.13 23.95
C ASN A 303 13.44 4.15 22.83
N GLY A 304 12.19 4.23 22.36
CA GLY A 304 11.76 5.12 21.28
C GLY A 304 11.95 4.52 19.88
N ASP A 305 12.40 3.28 19.76
CA ASP A 305 12.41 2.56 18.49
C ASP A 305 10.99 2.13 18.12
N PHE A 306 10.78 1.96 16.81
CA PHE A 306 9.52 1.48 16.28
C PHE A 306 9.73 0.77 14.95
N VAL A 307 8.73 -0.02 14.58
CA VAL A 307 8.54 -0.55 13.24
C VAL A 307 7.08 -0.32 12.84
N ALA A 308 6.86 0.18 11.62
CA ALA A 308 5.53 0.48 11.10
C ALA A 308 5.46 0.20 9.59
N GLY A 309 4.33 -0.34 9.13
CA GLY A 309 4.10 -0.57 7.71
C GLY A 309 3.13 -1.71 7.42
N GLY A 310 3.30 -2.32 6.25
CA GLY A 310 2.52 -3.45 5.77
C GLY A 310 3.19 -4.79 6.06
N ALA A 311 2.49 -5.64 6.81
CA ALA A 311 2.81 -7.06 6.97
C ALA A 311 2.03 -7.92 5.95
N VAL A 312 2.56 -9.11 5.67
CA VAL A 312 1.80 -10.21 5.07
C VAL A 312 1.30 -11.10 6.20
N VAL A 313 -0.01 -11.32 6.25
CA VAL A 313 -0.64 -12.14 7.30
C VAL A 313 -0.07 -13.56 7.33
N GLY A 314 0.44 -14.02 8.48
CA GLY A 314 1.15 -15.31 8.58
C GLY A 314 2.67 -15.20 8.57
N LEU A 315 3.25 -14.01 8.35
CA LEU A 315 4.67 -13.73 8.52
C LEU A 315 4.94 -12.84 9.75
N PRO A 316 6.01 -13.10 10.53
CA PRO A 316 6.32 -12.39 11.77
C PRO A 316 7.10 -11.08 11.53
N TYR A 317 6.90 -10.40 10.41
CA TYR A 317 7.64 -9.17 10.11
C TYR A 317 6.88 -8.23 9.18
N ILE A 318 7.22 -6.93 9.27
CA ILE A 318 6.77 -5.89 8.34
C ILE A 318 7.62 -6.01 7.07
N LEU A 319 6.98 -6.36 5.97
CA LEU A 319 7.68 -6.66 4.72
C LEU A 319 7.98 -5.39 3.91
N SER A 320 7.14 -4.38 4.00
CA SER A 320 7.36 -3.04 3.43
C SER A 320 6.96 -1.99 4.46
N GLY A 321 7.89 -1.12 4.86
CA GLY A 321 7.68 -0.27 6.03
C GLY A 321 8.89 0.58 6.37
N ARG A 322 8.92 1.02 7.63
CA ARG A 322 10.04 1.79 8.17
C ARG A 322 10.25 1.54 9.65
N THR A 323 11.45 1.91 10.09
CA THR A 323 11.82 2.16 11.47
C THR A 323 12.16 3.64 11.65
N LYS A 324 12.74 3.99 12.80
CA LYS A 324 13.34 5.31 13.03
C LYS A 324 14.50 5.61 12.08
N ASN A 325 15.28 4.60 11.69
CA ASN A 325 16.56 4.78 11.01
C ASN A 325 16.54 4.41 9.52
N MET A 326 15.56 3.60 9.10
CA MET A 326 15.46 3.11 7.73
C MET A 326 14.01 3.01 7.25
N GLY A 327 13.74 3.35 5.99
CA GLY A 327 12.57 2.90 5.24
C GLY A 327 12.96 1.88 4.18
N TRP A 328 12.08 0.91 3.90
CA TRP A 328 12.30 -0.06 2.82
C TRP A 328 11.00 -0.39 2.08
N GLY A 329 11.12 -0.51 0.76
CA GLY A 329 10.07 -0.97 -0.13
C GLY A 329 10.50 -2.21 -0.89
N ILE A 330 9.54 -3.02 -1.34
CA ILE A 330 9.83 -4.27 -2.03
C ILE A 330 9.16 -4.35 -3.41
N THR A 331 9.83 -5.03 -4.33
CA THR A 331 9.32 -5.48 -5.62
C THR A 331 9.72 -6.94 -5.83
N ILE A 332 9.00 -7.65 -6.71
CA ILE A 332 9.49 -8.95 -7.20
C ILE A 332 10.62 -8.69 -8.18
N SER A 333 11.74 -9.38 -8.00
CA SER A 333 12.92 -9.27 -8.87
C SER A 333 12.75 -10.02 -10.20
N TYR A 334 11.87 -11.04 -10.22
CA TYR A 334 11.78 -12.04 -11.29
C TYR A 334 13.16 -12.64 -11.64
N SER A 335 14.04 -12.73 -10.64
CA SER A 335 15.34 -13.38 -10.77
C SER A 335 15.13 -14.85 -11.07
N ASP A 336 15.90 -15.36 -12.02
CA ASP A 336 15.91 -16.76 -12.36
C ASP A 336 16.36 -17.65 -11.18
N SER A 337 15.38 -18.31 -10.55
CA SER A 337 15.46 -18.94 -9.22
C SER A 337 14.91 -20.37 -9.18
N SER A 338 14.51 -20.90 -10.34
CA SER A 338 14.06 -22.28 -10.51
C SER A 338 14.26 -22.73 -11.96
N ASP A 339 14.56 -24.01 -12.17
CA ASP A 339 14.80 -24.60 -13.48
C ASP A 339 14.01 -25.90 -13.67
N LEU A 340 13.51 -26.16 -14.88
CA LEU A 340 12.96 -27.46 -15.27
C LEU A 340 13.98 -28.29 -16.03
N TYR A 341 14.13 -29.54 -15.62
CA TYR A 341 14.92 -30.54 -16.32
C TYR A 341 14.00 -31.62 -16.86
N GLU A 342 14.02 -31.85 -18.17
CA GLU A 342 13.41 -33.02 -18.79
C GLU A 342 14.21 -34.27 -18.40
N GLU A 343 13.59 -35.21 -17.71
CA GLU A 343 14.25 -36.41 -17.18
C GLU A 343 13.94 -37.62 -18.06
N GLN A 344 14.94 -38.48 -18.28
CA GLN A 344 14.73 -39.81 -18.86
C GLN A 344 14.63 -40.83 -17.74
N LEU A 345 13.52 -41.55 -17.67
CA LEU A 345 13.24 -42.51 -16.61
C LEU A 345 13.19 -43.95 -17.13
N LYS A 346 13.56 -44.89 -16.27
CA LYS A 346 13.41 -46.33 -16.50
C LYS A 346 13.21 -47.07 -15.19
N GLU A 347 12.32 -48.06 -15.18
CA GLU A 347 12.20 -48.99 -14.06
C GLU A 347 13.28 -50.08 -14.15
N ILE A 348 14.00 -50.30 -13.05
CA ILE A 348 15.00 -51.37 -12.90
C ILE A 348 14.73 -52.02 -11.55
N ASP A 349 14.48 -53.34 -11.55
CA ASP A 349 14.20 -54.13 -10.35
C ASP A 349 13.08 -53.56 -9.46
N GLY A 350 11.99 -53.07 -10.07
CA GLY A 350 10.84 -52.52 -9.35
C GLY A 350 11.05 -51.11 -8.79
N LYS A 351 12.15 -50.43 -9.14
CA LYS A 351 12.47 -49.07 -8.69
C LYS A 351 12.66 -48.13 -9.86
N MET A 352 12.14 -46.91 -9.72
CA MET A 352 12.35 -45.88 -10.73
C MET A 352 13.76 -45.32 -10.70
N HIS A 353 14.41 -45.28 -11.85
CA HIS A 353 15.74 -44.71 -12.07
C HIS A 353 15.67 -43.56 -13.08
N TYR A 354 16.57 -42.59 -12.96
CA TYR A 354 16.78 -41.50 -13.93
C TYR A 354 18.16 -41.62 -14.58
N LEU A 355 18.28 -41.21 -15.84
CA LEU A 355 19.55 -41.16 -16.57
C LEU A 355 20.30 -39.87 -16.23
N PHE A 356 21.59 -39.97 -15.92
CA PHE A 356 22.49 -38.82 -15.81
C PHE A 356 23.90 -39.23 -16.25
N GLN A 357 24.48 -38.51 -17.22
CA GLN A 357 25.82 -38.77 -17.77
C GLN A 357 26.04 -40.26 -18.12
N ASP A 358 25.13 -40.79 -18.95
CA ASP A 358 25.11 -42.18 -19.43
C ASP A 358 24.96 -43.27 -18.36
N LYS A 359 24.57 -42.91 -17.13
CA LYS A 359 24.34 -43.85 -16.01
C LYS A 359 22.94 -43.72 -15.43
N TRP A 360 22.35 -44.84 -15.07
CA TRP A 360 21.04 -44.91 -14.41
C TRP A 360 21.22 -44.85 -12.89
N TYR A 361 20.59 -43.86 -12.25
CA TYR A 361 20.60 -43.69 -10.79
C TYR A 361 19.19 -43.89 -10.23
N PRO A 362 19.02 -44.54 -9.06
CA PRO A 362 17.70 -44.70 -8.46
C PRO A 362 17.15 -43.33 -8.01
N THR A 363 15.86 -43.13 -8.20
CA THR A 363 15.12 -42.01 -7.60
C THR A 363 14.99 -42.23 -6.09
N LYS A 364 14.83 -41.13 -5.33
CA LYS A 364 14.31 -41.23 -3.96
C LYS A 364 12.79 -41.24 -4.03
N GLU A 365 12.17 -42.14 -3.29
CA GLU A 365 10.71 -42.31 -3.31
C GLU A 365 10.11 -41.96 -1.95
N LYS A 366 8.96 -41.29 -1.98
CA LYS A 366 8.19 -40.94 -0.78
C LYS A 366 6.70 -41.10 -1.08
N VAL A 367 5.99 -41.84 -0.24
CA VAL A 367 4.54 -41.97 -0.32
C VAL A 367 3.90 -40.88 0.55
N GLU A 368 3.03 -40.07 -0.04
CA GLU A 368 2.22 -39.06 0.62
C GLU A 368 0.73 -39.45 0.56
N LEU A 369 0.01 -39.19 1.64
CA LEU A 369 -1.43 -39.43 1.74
C LEU A 369 -2.16 -38.09 1.83
N ILE A 370 -3.10 -37.86 0.91
CA ILE A 370 -3.91 -36.65 0.85
C ILE A 370 -5.36 -37.00 1.18
N HIS A 371 -5.89 -36.42 2.25
CA HIS A 371 -7.27 -36.67 2.70
C HIS A 371 -8.24 -35.64 2.11
N TYR A 372 -9.42 -36.10 1.68
CA TYR A 372 -10.48 -35.23 1.13
C TYR A 372 -11.86 -35.81 1.43
N GLY A 373 -12.57 -35.22 2.40
CA GLY A 373 -13.73 -35.86 3.02
C GLY A 373 -13.33 -37.19 3.67
N ASP A 374 -14.10 -38.25 3.44
CA ASP A 374 -13.82 -39.59 3.96
C ASP A 374 -12.87 -40.42 3.07
N LYS A 375 -12.30 -39.81 2.02
CA LYS A 375 -11.41 -40.48 1.05
C LYS A 375 -9.96 -40.11 1.30
N THR A 376 -9.07 -40.99 0.88
CA THR A 376 -7.62 -40.76 0.86
C THR A 376 -7.08 -41.02 -0.54
N TYR A 377 -6.26 -40.11 -1.05
CA TYR A 377 -5.49 -40.28 -2.26
C TYR A 377 -4.03 -40.58 -1.88
N GLU A 378 -3.49 -41.68 -2.38
CA GLU A 378 -2.08 -42.03 -2.22
C GLU A 378 -1.29 -41.52 -3.43
N MET A 379 -0.20 -40.80 -3.17
CA MET A 379 0.69 -40.27 -4.19
C MET A 379 2.13 -40.68 -3.90
N THR A 380 2.84 -41.19 -4.90
CA THR A 380 4.29 -41.38 -4.80
C THR A 380 5.02 -40.19 -5.41
N ILE A 381 5.93 -39.62 -4.64
CA ILE A 381 6.85 -38.56 -5.05
C ILE A 381 8.19 -39.22 -5.37
N HIS A 382 8.67 -39.00 -6.58
CA HIS A 382 10.02 -39.39 -7.01
C HIS A 382 10.91 -38.15 -7.03
N ARG A 383 12.15 -38.26 -6.55
CA ARG A 383 13.16 -37.20 -6.64
C ARG A 383 14.39 -37.67 -7.40
N THR A 384 14.86 -36.82 -8.31
CA THR A 384 16.19 -36.94 -8.93
C THR A 384 17.20 -36.11 -8.13
N HIS A 385 18.43 -35.99 -8.63
CA HIS A 385 19.42 -35.08 -8.07
C HIS A 385 19.09 -33.59 -8.32
N HIS A 386 18.26 -33.29 -9.32
CA HIS A 386 17.78 -31.93 -9.60
C HIS A 386 16.68 -31.49 -8.64
N GLY A 387 15.78 -32.41 -8.28
CA GLY A 387 14.66 -32.11 -7.39
C GLY A 387 13.50 -33.09 -7.54
N PRO A 388 12.30 -32.76 -7.02
CA PRO A 388 11.12 -33.59 -7.20
C PRO A 388 10.68 -33.63 -8.66
N ILE A 389 10.27 -34.81 -9.10
CA ILE A 389 9.59 -35.01 -10.37
C ILE A 389 8.17 -34.46 -10.24
N LEU A 390 7.84 -33.53 -11.12
CA LEU A 390 6.51 -32.94 -11.19
C LEU A 390 5.56 -33.94 -11.84
N ASN A 391 4.55 -34.40 -11.10
CA ASN A 391 3.42 -35.15 -11.67
C ASN A 391 2.46 -34.23 -12.43
N PHE A 392 2.45 -32.96 -12.04
CA PHE A 392 1.63 -31.93 -12.64
C PHE A 392 2.36 -30.58 -12.59
N TYR A 393 2.00 -29.67 -13.49
CA TYR A 393 2.41 -28.27 -13.39
C TYR A 393 1.21 -27.35 -13.33
N PHE A 394 1.40 -26.21 -12.68
CA PHE A 394 0.44 -25.13 -12.63
C PHE A 394 0.61 -24.22 -13.85
N ASP A 395 -0.44 -24.02 -14.64
CA ASP A 395 -0.46 -23.03 -15.72
C ASP A 395 -1.11 -21.74 -15.22
N ASP A 396 -0.32 -20.82 -14.68
CA ASP A 396 -0.76 -19.52 -14.15
C ASP A 396 -1.22 -18.53 -15.24
N ARG A 397 -0.63 -18.63 -16.43
CA ARG A 397 -0.75 -17.65 -17.52
C ARG A 397 -1.77 -17.99 -18.59
N GLY A 398 -2.08 -19.25 -18.84
CA GLY A 398 -3.06 -19.63 -19.87
C GLY A 398 -4.42 -19.92 -19.25
N THR A 399 -4.51 -21.04 -18.55
CA THR A 399 -5.78 -21.58 -18.11
C THR A 399 -6.04 -21.43 -16.62
N LYS A 400 -5.03 -21.07 -15.81
CA LYS A 400 -5.05 -21.15 -14.34
C LYS A 400 -5.34 -22.58 -13.92
N THR A 401 -4.66 -23.58 -14.50
CA THR A 401 -5.01 -25.00 -14.28
C THR A 401 -3.80 -25.90 -14.09
N ILE A 402 -3.97 -26.98 -13.33
CA ILE A 402 -2.89 -27.95 -13.13
C ILE A 402 -2.94 -28.98 -14.24
N LYS A 403 -2.02 -28.90 -15.20
CA LYS A 403 -1.96 -29.78 -16.36
C LYS A 403 -1.05 -30.97 -16.06
N GLN A 404 -1.41 -32.12 -16.62
CA GLN A 404 -0.51 -33.28 -16.65
C GLN A 404 0.62 -32.98 -17.64
N LEU A 405 1.82 -33.44 -17.31
CA LEU A 405 3.00 -33.25 -18.15
C LEU A 405 3.11 -34.41 -19.14
N ASP A 406 3.31 -34.12 -20.42
CA ASP A 406 3.47 -35.14 -21.49
C ASP A 406 4.84 -35.84 -21.43
N LYS A 407 5.76 -35.25 -20.66
CA LYS A 407 7.09 -35.76 -20.38
C LYS A 407 7.36 -35.68 -18.89
N THR A 408 8.40 -36.35 -18.45
CA THR A 408 8.85 -36.28 -17.06
C THR A 408 9.73 -35.04 -16.89
N TYR A 409 9.37 -34.16 -15.96
CA TYR A 409 10.21 -33.03 -15.58
C TYR A 409 10.52 -33.06 -14.09
N SER A 410 11.76 -32.77 -13.71
CA SER A 410 12.10 -32.43 -12.34
C SER A 410 12.22 -30.91 -12.20
N LEU A 411 11.79 -30.39 -11.04
CA LEU A 411 11.95 -28.97 -10.71
C LEU A 411 13.14 -28.81 -9.76
N ARG A 412 14.14 -28.04 -10.18
CA ARG A 412 15.21 -27.57 -9.30
C ARG A 412 14.88 -26.17 -8.83
N SER A 413 14.72 -25.96 -7.53
CA SER A 413 14.28 -24.65 -7.01
C SER A 413 15.07 -24.25 -5.76
N LEU A 414 15.22 -22.93 -5.55
CA LEU A 414 15.79 -22.42 -4.30
C LEU A 414 14.98 -22.84 -3.07
N ILE A 415 13.67 -23.15 -3.20
CA ILE A 415 12.89 -23.67 -2.06
C ILE A 415 13.34 -25.06 -1.61
N ASP A 416 14.11 -25.82 -2.41
CA ASP A 416 14.66 -27.10 -1.97
C ASP A 416 15.86 -26.93 -1.03
N ILE A 417 16.42 -25.71 -0.95
CA ILE A 417 17.53 -25.40 -0.07
C ILE A 417 17.00 -25.17 1.35
N ASP A 418 17.69 -25.75 2.33
CA ASP A 418 17.43 -25.53 3.74
C ASP A 418 18.00 -24.15 4.15
N ASP A 419 17.25 -23.09 3.87
CA ASP A 419 17.58 -21.72 4.28
C ASP A 419 17.38 -21.52 5.79
N ILE A 420 18.33 -22.00 6.58
CA ILE A 420 18.27 -21.96 8.04
C ILE A 420 18.31 -20.51 8.56
N TYR A 421 19.09 -19.65 7.89
CA TYR A 421 19.35 -18.29 8.36
C TYR A 421 18.38 -17.25 7.80
N GLY A 422 17.88 -17.42 6.57
CA GLY A 422 17.05 -16.45 5.88
C GLY A 422 15.80 -15.99 6.64
N PRO A 423 14.99 -16.90 7.21
CA PRO A 423 13.83 -16.51 8.01
C PRO A 423 14.19 -15.60 9.19
N GLU A 424 15.30 -15.89 9.89
CA GLU A 424 15.80 -15.02 10.96
C GLU A 424 16.38 -13.71 10.43
N ALA A 425 17.07 -13.76 9.29
CA ALA A 425 17.69 -12.59 8.67
C ALA A 425 16.67 -11.50 8.34
N MET A 426 15.46 -11.89 7.91
CA MET A 426 14.36 -10.96 7.64
C MET A 426 13.89 -10.22 8.91
N ILE A 427 13.93 -10.87 10.07
CA ILE A 427 13.61 -10.24 11.35
C ILE A 427 14.78 -9.35 11.82
N ARG A 428 16.01 -9.86 11.75
CA ARG A 428 17.23 -9.15 12.19
C ARG A 428 17.50 -7.89 11.36
N PHE A 429 17.23 -7.93 10.05
CA PHE A 429 17.34 -6.77 9.18
C PHE A 429 16.53 -5.57 9.71
N ILE A 430 15.31 -5.80 10.23
CA ILE A 430 14.46 -4.72 10.74
C ILE A 430 15.08 -4.03 11.98
N GLN A 431 15.91 -4.75 12.74
CA GLN A 431 16.59 -4.24 13.93
C GLN A 431 17.90 -3.50 13.62
N GLY A 432 18.41 -3.60 12.39
CA GLY A 432 19.70 -3.01 12.03
C GLY A 432 19.70 -1.48 12.18
N SER A 433 20.79 -0.96 12.74
CA SER A 433 20.95 0.45 13.10
C SER A 433 21.31 1.34 11.91
N ASP A 434 21.95 0.77 10.88
CA ASP A 434 22.33 1.46 9.65
C ASP A 434 22.21 0.56 8.41
N LEU A 435 22.40 1.16 7.22
CA LEU A 435 22.29 0.46 5.94
C LEU A 435 23.27 -0.71 5.82
N SER A 436 24.50 -0.59 6.33
CA SER A 436 25.54 -1.63 6.18
C SER A 436 25.18 -2.88 6.99
N GLU A 437 24.79 -2.69 8.26
CA GLU A 437 24.35 -3.77 9.14
C GLU A 437 23.15 -4.51 8.56
N GLN A 438 22.21 -3.75 8.00
CA GLN A 438 21.00 -4.27 7.38
C GLN A 438 21.29 -5.11 6.13
N LEU A 439 22.07 -4.59 5.18
CA LEU A 439 22.42 -5.32 3.95
C LEU A 439 23.18 -6.61 4.25
N LYS A 440 24.00 -6.65 5.32
CA LYS A 440 24.74 -7.86 5.74
C LYS A 440 23.82 -9.04 6.04
N HIS A 441 22.67 -8.81 6.67
CA HIS A 441 21.70 -9.88 6.94
C HIS A 441 21.04 -10.37 5.66
N LEU A 442 20.64 -9.44 4.79
CA LEU A 442 19.90 -9.75 3.56
C LEU A 442 20.74 -10.51 2.52
N LYS A 443 22.07 -10.33 2.49
CA LYS A 443 22.98 -11.04 1.55
C LYS A 443 22.97 -12.56 1.72
N LYS A 444 22.50 -13.03 2.87
CA LYS A 444 22.48 -14.45 3.26
C LYS A 444 21.14 -15.13 2.97
N VAL A 445 20.09 -14.36 2.69
CA VAL A 445 18.76 -14.88 2.37
C VAL A 445 18.84 -15.68 1.06
N VAL A 446 18.30 -16.90 1.07
CA VAL A 446 18.27 -17.76 -0.12
C VAL A 446 17.05 -17.45 -0.98
N TYR A 447 15.89 -17.26 -0.35
CA TYR A 447 14.62 -16.89 -0.99
C TYR A 447 13.77 -16.05 -0.04
N PRO A 448 12.76 -15.30 -0.53
CA PRO A 448 12.35 -15.12 -1.92
C PRO A 448 13.25 -14.14 -2.71
N GLY A 449 13.13 -14.18 -4.05
CA GLY A 449 13.80 -13.26 -4.97
C GLY A 449 13.12 -11.87 -5.01
N LEU A 450 13.60 -10.90 -4.24
CA LEU A 450 13.01 -9.57 -4.12
C LEU A 450 13.96 -8.47 -4.58
N GLY A 451 13.45 -7.47 -5.29
CA GLY A 451 14.12 -6.18 -5.42
C GLY A 451 13.75 -5.32 -4.21
N MET A 452 14.72 -4.97 -3.36
CA MET A 452 14.49 -4.11 -2.20
C MET A 452 15.14 -2.75 -2.40
N ILE A 453 14.35 -1.69 -2.17
CA ILE A 453 14.85 -0.31 -2.10
C ILE A 453 14.88 0.13 -0.65
N PHE A 454 15.93 0.86 -0.28
CA PHE A 454 16.19 1.38 1.06
C PHE A 454 16.37 2.88 1.03
N ALA A 455 15.95 3.54 2.11
CA ALA A 455 16.24 4.93 2.41
C ALA A 455 16.62 5.07 3.89
N SER A 456 17.88 5.40 4.16
CA SER A 456 18.38 5.75 5.49
C SER A 456 18.24 7.26 5.72
N GLN A 457 18.68 7.78 6.86
CA GLN A 457 18.75 9.24 7.04
C GLN A 457 19.69 9.94 6.05
N LYS A 458 20.60 9.20 5.41
CA LYS A 458 21.62 9.75 4.50
C LYS A 458 21.63 9.10 3.14
N ASP A 459 21.34 7.80 3.06
CA ASP A 459 21.61 6.97 1.89
C ASP A 459 20.32 6.49 1.25
N VAL A 460 20.38 6.22 -0.06
CA VAL A 460 19.41 5.40 -0.78
C VAL A 460 20.11 4.23 -1.43
N ALA A 461 19.48 3.07 -1.44
CA ALA A 461 20.09 1.88 -2.01
C ALA A 461 19.06 0.96 -2.67
N TYR A 462 19.54 0.10 -3.55
CA TYR A 462 18.78 -1.01 -4.11
C TYR A 462 19.60 -2.29 -4.06
N MET A 463 18.95 -3.42 -3.73
CA MET A 463 19.55 -4.74 -3.63
C MET A 463 18.58 -5.80 -4.15
N ILE A 464 19.10 -6.83 -4.82
CA ILE A 464 18.33 -8.06 -5.07
C ILE A 464 18.52 -9.03 -3.91
N VAL A 465 17.51 -9.24 -3.09
CA VAL A 465 17.49 -10.26 -2.03
C VAL A 465 17.07 -11.61 -2.62
N GLY A 466 17.63 -12.70 -2.08
CA GLY A 466 17.53 -14.05 -2.65
C GLY A 466 18.75 -14.38 -3.51
N LYS A 467 19.13 -15.65 -3.56
CA LYS A 467 20.32 -16.09 -4.30
C LYS A 467 20.04 -16.17 -5.81
N GLN A 468 21.01 -15.74 -6.60
CA GLN A 468 21.01 -15.91 -8.05
C GLN A 468 21.90 -17.08 -8.44
N VAL A 469 21.43 -17.90 -9.37
CA VAL A 469 22.05 -19.17 -9.76
C VAL A 469 23.12 -18.96 -10.83
N ILE A 470 24.27 -19.62 -10.67
CA ILE A 470 25.31 -19.75 -11.70
C ILE A 470 25.12 -21.10 -12.41
N ARG A 471 25.15 -21.10 -13.74
CA ARG A 471 24.92 -22.30 -14.56
C ARG A 471 26.12 -22.61 -15.45
N SER A 472 26.28 -23.88 -15.80
CA SER A 472 27.16 -24.30 -16.90
C SER A 472 26.46 -24.17 -18.25
N GLY A 473 27.21 -24.33 -19.35
CA GLY A 473 26.64 -24.38 -20.70
C GLY A 473 26.40 -23.01 -21.31
N ASN A 474 25.66 -22.98 -22.43
CA ASN A 474 25.38 -21.76 -23.18
C ASN A 474 24.30 -20.92 -22.47
N PRO A 475 24.54 -19.63 -22.18
CA PRO A 475 23.55 -18.75 -21.59
C PRO A 475 22.20 -18.71 -22.30
N GLU A 476 22.16 -18.91 -23.63
CA GLU A 476 20.92 -18.93 -24.38
C GLU A 476 19.97 -20.08 -23.98
N ASP A 477 20.50 -21.15 -23.38
CA ASP A 477 19.71 -22.29 -22.93
C ASP A 477 19.07 -22.07 -21.55
N TYR A 478 19.50 -21.06 -20.78
CA TYR A 478 19.03 -20.86 -19.40
C TYR A 478 17.54 -20.53 -19.35
N GLY A 479 17.04 -19.80 -20.34
CA GLY A 479 15.63 -19.46 -20.46
C GLY A 479 14.72 -20.62 -20.89
N PHE A 480 15.24 -21.82 -21.16
CA PHE A 480 14.48 -22.96 -21.69
C PHE A 480 14.53 -24.18 -20.77
N ILE A 481 13.65 -25.15 -21.02
CA ILE A 481 13.72 -26.45 -20.36
C ILE A 481 15.07 -27.12 -20.65
N LYS A 482 15.72 -27.61 -19.60
CA LYS A 482 17.04 -28.24 -19.62
C LYS A 482 16.94 -29.74 -19.88
N LYS A 483 18.00 -30.34 -20.38
CA LYS A 483 18.10 -31.80 -20.50
C LYS A 483 18.68 -32.37 -19.21
N GLY A 484 17.88 -33.12 -18.46
CA GLY A 484 18.27 -33.69 -17.17
C GLY A 484 19.33 -34.80 -17.25
N TRP A 485 19.60 -35.34 -18.44
CA TRP A 485 20.43 -36.54 -18.59
C TRP A 485 21.88 -36.30 -19.02
N ASN A 486 22.25 -35.10 -19.48
CA ASN A 486 23.58 -34.85 -20.08
C ASN A 486 24.52 -34.00 -19.22
N GLY A 487 24.00 -33.23 -18.27
CA GLY A 487 24.78 -32.36 -17.37
C GLY A 487 25.37 -31.12 -18.05
N GLU A 488 24.82 -30.66 -19.18
CA GLU A 488 25.33 -29.48 -19.90
C GLU A 488 24.95 -28.16 -19.21
N THR A 489 23.79 -28.10 -18.55
CA THR A 489 23.20 -26.90 -17.93
C THR A 489 22.95 -27.08 -16.43
N GLU A 490 23.98 -27.49 -15.69
CA GLU A 490 23.92 -27.70 -14.24
C GLU A 490 24.06 -26.40 -13.44
N TRP A 491 23.46 -26.36 -12.25
CA TRP A 491 23.79 -25.30 -11.29
C TRP A 491 25.18 -25.56 -10.71
N LEU A 492 26.06 -24.58 -10.88
CA LEU A 492 27.43 -24.58 -10.35
C LEU A 492 27.50 -23.96 -8.96
N GLY A 493 26.49 -23.18 -8.57
CA GLY A 493 26.44 -22.49 -7.29
C GLY A 493 25.61 -21.21 -7.38
N PHE A 494 25.92 -20.24 -6.53
CA PHE A 494 25.26 -18.95 -6.49
C PHE A 494 26.27 -17.81 -6.64
N ILE A 495 25.79 -16.63 -7.03
CA ILE A 495 26.61 -15.43 -7.05
C ILE A 495 27.29 -15.24 -5.68
N PRO A 496 28.64 -15.09 -5.64
CA PRO A 496 29.38 -14.86 -4.41
C PRO A 496 28.97 -13.58 -3.68
N GLU A 497 29.10 -13.56 -2.35
CA GLU A 497 28.64 -12.44 -1.52
C GLU A 497 29.32 -11.08 -1.85
N ASN A 498 30.56 -11.11 -2.35
CA ASN A 498 31.31 -9.93 -2.78
C ASN A 498 30.92 -9.41 -4.18
N GLU A 499 30.17 -10.20 -4.95
CA GLU A 499 29.58 -9.83 -6.24
C GLU A 499 28.05 -9.63 -6.12
N HIS A 500 27.52 -9.67 -4.89
CA HIS A 500 26.10 -9.57 -4.64
C HIS A 500 25.54 -8.23 -5.14
N PRO A 501 24.43 -8.22 -5.89
CA PRO A 501 24.08 -7.01 -6.60
C PRO A 501 23.44 -5.95 -5.72
N ILE A 502 24.14 -4.82 -5.59
CA ILE A 502 23.75 -3.68 -4.76
C ILE A 502 24.19 -2.39 -5.46
N ILE A 503 23.37 -1.35 -5.40
CA ILE A 503 23.73 0.02 -5.76
C ILE A 503 23.42 0.95 -4.57
N ILE A 504 24.31 1.88 -4.27
CA ILE A 504 24.17 2.83 -3.16
C ILE A 504 24.46 4.24 -3.68
N ASN A 505 23.55 5.18 -3.41
CA ASN A 505 23.68 6.59 -3.74
C ASN A 505 24.15 6.85 -5.20
N PRO A 506 23.42 6.33 -6.21
CA PRO A 506 23.84 6.52 -7.60
C PRO A 506 23.88 8.01 -7.97
N PRO A 507 24.77 8.45 -8.87
CA PRO A 507 24.93 9.87 -9.22
C PRO A 507 23.66 10.55 -9.72
N LYS A 508 22.74 9.79 -10.34
CA LYS A 508 21.42 10.26 -10.79
C LYS A 508 20.49 10.71 -9.64
N GLY A 509 20.85 10.43 -8.39
CA GLY A 509 20.15 10.92 -7.20
C GLY A 509 18.94 10.10 -6.75
N PHE A 510 18.59 9.05 -7.48
CA PHE A 510 17.48 8.16 -7.13
C PHE A 510 17.73 6.71 -7.56
N VAL A 511 17.03 5.78 -6.91
CA VAL A 511 16.86 4.38 -7.34
C VAL A 511 15.38 4.11 -7.57
N ALA A 512 15.04 3.38 -8.61
CA ALA A 512 13.65 3.06 -8.94
C ALA A 512 13.52 1.70 -9.62
N THR A 513 12.50 0.94 -9.24
CA THR A 513 12.13 -0.32 -9.89
C THR A 513 10.61 -0.43 -10.01
N ALA A 514 10.16 -0.87 -11.17
CA ALA A 514 8.79 -1.21 -11.51
C ALA A 514 8.73 -2.62 -12.13
N ASN A 515 9.55 -3.53 -11.58
CA ASN A 515 9.88 -4.86 -12.13
C ASN A 515 10.52 -4.85 -13.52
N ASN A 516 11.08 -3.71 -13.93
CA ASN A 516 12.00 -3.61 -15.05
C ASN A 516 13.33 -4.31 -14.73
N ARG A 517 14.17 -4.47 -15.75
CA ARG A 517 15.46 -5.15 -15.64
C ARG A 517 16.34 -4.54 -14.54
N PHE A 518 17.01 -5.40 -13.77
CA PHE A 518 17.88 -4.95 -12.69
C PHE A 518 19.30 -4.61 -13.15
N PHE A 519 19.87 -5.38 -14.10
CA PHE A 519 21.21 -5.13 -14.70
C PHE A 519 21.10 -4.97 -16.22
N PRO A 520 22.13 -4.45 -16.89
CA PRO A 520 22.23 -4.47 -18.35
C PRO A 520 22.22 -5.90 -18.90
N LYS A 521 21.85 -6.04 -20.17
CA LYS A 521 21.71 -7.34 -20.87
C LYS A 521 22.96 -8.22 -20.82
N ASN A 522 24.12 -7.60 -20.87
CA ASN A 522 25.42 -8.26 -21.03
C ASN A 522 26.10 -8.60 -19.70
N GLU A 523 25.40 -8.51 -18.56
CA GLU A 523 25.97 -8.88 -17.27
C GLU A 523 26.45 -10.35 -17.21
N LYS A 524 27.46 -10.59 -16.37
CA LYS A 524 28.28 -11.81 -16.25
C LYS A 524 27.54 -13.15 -16.10
N TYR A 525 26.38 -13.16 -15.43
CA TYR A 525 25.68 -14.37 -14.96
C TYR A 525 24.33 -14.64 -15.65
N HIS A 526 23.90 -13.75 -16.55
CA HIS A 526 22.67 -13.86 -17.34
C HIS A 526 21.38 -14.16 -16.53
N CYS A 527 21.18 -13.49 -15.40
CA CYS A 527 20.05 -13.68 -14.48
C CYS A 527 18.74 -12.96 -14.91
N ASN A 528 18.73 -12.23 -16.03
CA ASN A 528 17.62 -11.36 -16.45
C ASN A 528 16.61 -11.99 -17.44
N TRP A 529 16.54 -13.32 -17.57
CA TRP A 529 15.70 -13.99 -18.58
C TRP A 529 14.20 -13.73 -18.43
N ASN A 530 13.70 -13.43 -17.23
CA ASN A 530 12.27 -13.36 -16.94
C ASN A 530 11.75 -11.94 -16.69
N ILE A 531 12.46 -10.92 -17.20
CA ILE A 531 12.20 -9.51 -16.89
C ILE A 531 11.95 -8.69 -18.13
N ASN A 532 10.80 -8.01 -18.14
CA ASN A 532 10.37 -7.14 -19.22
C ASN A 532 10.39 -5.67 -18.77
N PRO A 533 10.84 -4.73 -19.61
CA PRO A 533 10.64 -3.31 -19.35
C PRO A 533 9.15 -2.96 -19.43
N THR A 534 8.71 -2.06 -18.56
CA THR A 534 7.28 -1.71 -18.42
C THR A 534 7.06 -0.23 -18.72
N GLY A 535 5.89 0.11 -19.28
CA GLY A 535 5.48 1.52 -19.41
C GLY A 535 5.47 2.26 -18.07
N ARG A 536 5.27 1.52 -16.97
CA ARG A 536 5.34 2.01 -15.59
C ARG A 536 6.74 2.50 -15.26
N ALA A 537 7.75 1.65 -15.49
CA ALA A 537 9.15 2.01 -15.26
C ALA A 537 9.53 3.25 -16.07
N HIS A 538 9.16 3.30 -17.35
CA HIS A 538 9.46 4.47 -18.18
C HIS A 538 8.83 5.74 -17.62
N ARG A 539 7.55 5.71 -17.24
CA ARG A 539 6.88 6.88 -16.64
C ARG A 539 7.54 7.32 -15.33
N ILE A 540 7.91 6.37 -14.47
CA ILE A 540 8.60 6.64 -13.20
C ILE A 540 9.96 7.29 -13.45
N TYR A 541 10.79 6.72 -14.32
CA TYR A 541 12.11 7.26 -14.66
C TYR A 541 12.01 8.63 -15.33
N GLN A 542 11.05 8.81 -16.23
CA GLN A 542 10.79 10.09 -16.88
C GLN A 542 10.50 11.17 -15.83
N VAL A 543 9.49 10.96 -14.97
CA VAL A 543 9.08 11.95 -13.98
C VAL A 543 10.20 12.21 -12.98
N LEU A 544 10.86 11.17 -12.45
CA LEU A 544 11.96 11.34 -11.51
C LEU A 544 13.11 12.14 -12.11
N SER A 545 13.50 11.85 -13.36
CA SER A 545 14.56 12.59 -14.05
C SER A 545 14.21 14.07 -14.27
N GLU A 546 12.92 14.40 -14.43
CA GLU A 546 12.44 15.78 -14.57
C GLU A 546 12.42 16.53 -13.21
N ILE A 547 12.03 15.87 -12.11
CA ILE A 547 11.82 16.54 -10.81
C ILE A 547 13.04 16.53 -9.88
N VAL A 548 13.92 15.53 -9.98
CA VAL A 548 15.10 15.36 -9.10
C VAL A 548 16.06 16.55 -9.17
N PRO A 549 16.37 17.14 -10.34
CA PRO A 549 17.22 18.34 -10.42
C PRO A 549 16.66 19.55 -9.65
N ASN A 550 15.35 19.59 -9.38
CA ASN A 550 14.65 20.73 -8.79
C ASN A 550 14.26 20.53 -7.31
N LYS A 551 14.92 19.60 -6.60
CA LYS A 551 14.63 19.25 -5.19
C LYS A 551 13.20 18.72 -5.00
N VAL A 552 13.05 17.41 -5.07
CA VAL A 552 11.77 16.69 -4.94
C VAL A 552 11.06 17.01 -3.62
N SER A 553 9.76 17.25 -3.72
CA SER A 553 8.85 17.39 -2.58
C SER A 553 8.10 16.10 -2.27
N TYR A 554 7.62 15.97 -1.04
CA TYR A 554 6.85 14.81 -0.60
C TYR A 554 5.54 14.64 -1.41
N GLU A 555 4.92 15.75 -1.81
CA GLU A 555 3.71 15.73 -2.65
C GLU A 555 4.00 15.26 -4.07
N GLN A 556 5.16 15.60 -4.65
CA GLN A 556 5.55 15.08 -5.96
C GLN A 556 5.76 13.56 -5.95
N MET A 557 6.31 13.00 -4.87
CA MET A 557 6.40 11.54 -4.69
C MET A 557 5.01 10.90 -4.69
N LYS A 558 4.06 11.51 -3.96
CA LYS A 558 2.67 11.06 -3.92
C LYS A 558 1.98 11.13 -5.29
N GLN A 559 2.15 12.24 -6.01
CA GLN A 559 1.56 12.42 -7.33
C GLN A 559 2.08 11.39 -8.33
N LEU A 560 3.38 11.04 -8.27
CA LEU A 560 3.92 9.98 -9.12
C LEU A 560 3.32 8.60 -8.82
N GLN A 561 3.05 8.29 -7.55
CA GLN A 561 2.37 7.03 -7.17
C GLN A 561 0.90 6.97 -7.63
N LEU A 562 0.30 8.13 -7.90
CA LEU A 562 -1.08 8.27 -8.40
C LEU A 562 -1.15 8.53 -9.90
N ASP A 563 -0.01 8.58 -10.60
CA ASP A 563 0.07 8.93 -12.01
C ASP A 563 -0.62 7.85 -12.89
N THR A 564 -1.55 8.31 -13.73
CA THR A 564 -2.35 7.48 -14.65
C THR A 564 -2.06 7.79 -16.13
N VAL A 565 -0.92 8.40 -16.45
CA VAL A 565 -0.48 8.65 -17.83
C VAL A 565 0.09 7.37 -18.45
N ASP A 566 -0.49 6.95 -19.58
CA ASP A 566 -0.01 5.80 -20.35
C ASP A 566 1.08 6.24 -21.35
N SER A 567 2.34 6.15 -20.91
CA SER A 567 3.49 6.46 -21.75
C SER A 567 3.59 5.59 -23.00
N TYR A 568 3.09 4.36 -22.94
CA TYR A 568 3.07 3.48 -24.10
C TYR A 568 2.12 4.04 -25.16
N ALA A 569 0.88 4.36 -24.78
CA ALA A 569 -0.11 4.91 -25.70
C ALA A 569 0.39 6.21 -26.35
N LYS A 570 1.01 7.08 -25.54
CA LYS A 570 1.63 8.33 -25.98
C LYS A 570 2.72 8.12 -27.02
N GLN A 571 3.62 7.15 -26.81
CA GLN A 571 4.71 6.87 -27.73
C GLN A 571 4.27 6.11 -28.99
N SER A 572 3.24 5.25 -28.90
CA SER A 572 2.72 4.52 -30.06
C SER A 572 1.83 5.37 -30.98
N TRP A 573 1.22 6.43 -30.44
CA TRP A 573 0.24 7.25 -31.18
C TRP A 573 0.74 7.81 -32.52
N PRO A 574 1.94 8.41 -32.64
CA PRO A 574 2.43 8.94 -33.91
C PRO A 574 2.50 7.91 -35.04
N THR A 575 2.76 6.65 -34.71
CA THR A 575 2.76 5.53 -35.67
C THR A 575 1.34 5.06 -35.96
N LEU A 576 0.54 4.80 -34.92
CA LEU A 576 -0.87 4.38 -35.04
C LEU A 576 -1.70 5.34 -35.88
N LYS A 577 -1.54 6.65 -35.66
CA LYS A 577 -2.29 7.70 -36.36
C LYS A 577 -2.14 7.65 -37.88
N LYS A 578 -1.00 7.18 -38.40
CA LYS A 578 -0.75 7.04 -39.84
C LYS A 578 -1.53 5.88 -40.46
N LEU A 579 -1.84 4.85 -39.66
CA LEU A 579 -2.51 3.62 -40.09
C LEU A 579 -4.04 3.70 -39.95
N ILE A 580 -4.52 4.52 -39.02
CA ILE A 580 -5.95 4.72 -38.76
C ILE A 580 -6.57 5.60 -39.84
N GLN A 581 -7.80 5.29 -40.28
CA GLN A 581 -8.56 6.05 -41.27
C GLN A 581 -9.62 6.95 -40.64
N SER A 582 -10.24 6.52 -39.54
CA SER A 582 -11.30 7.27 -38.85
C SER A 582 -10.81 8.64 -38.34
N GLN A 583 -11.31 9.71 -38.95
CA GLN A 583 -10.98 11.08 -38.57
C GLN A 583 -11.51 11.43 -37.17
N TYR A 584 -12.72 10.96 -36.83
CA TYR A 584 -13.29 11.13 -35.49
C TYR A 584 -12.37 10.53 -34.41
N PHE A 585 -11.88 9.31 -34.61
CA PHE A 585 -10.97 8.67 -33.65
C PHE A 585 -9.68 9.49 -33.50
N LYS A 586 -9.08 9.92 -34.62
CA LYS A 586 -7.87 10.76 -34.60
C LYS A 586 -8.06 12.05 -33.81
N GLU A 587 -9.14 12.78 -34.05
CA GLU A 587 -9.42 14.03 -33.36
C GLU A 587 -9.62 13.83 -31.86
N GLN A 588 -10.31 12.76 -31.46
CA GLN A 588 -10.45 12.42 -30.04
C GLN A 588 -9.09 12.12 -29.40
N ILE A 589 -8.25 11.28 -30.02
CA ILE A 589 -6.96 10.91 -29.43
C ILE A 589 -5.93 12.04 -29.50
N ASP A 590 -5.93 12.88 -30.54
CA ASP A 590 -5.07 14.07 -30.62
C ASP A 590 -5.38 15.10 -29.51
N SER A 591 -6.62 15.12 -29.01
CA SER A 591 -7.04 15.97 -27.89
C SER A 591 -6.74 15.37 -26.51
N TRP A 592 -6.31 14.10 -26.46
CA TRP A 592 -6.08 13.38 -25.22
C TRP A 592 -4.66 13.61 -24.71
N ASP A 593 -4.52 13.87 -23.42
CA ASP A 593 -3.25 13.98 -22.70
C ASP A 593 -2.64 12.62 -22.32
N PHE A 594 -3.23 11.52 -22.81
CA PHE A 594 -2.88 10.13 -22.46
C PHE A 594 -3.10 9.77 -20.98
N ASN A 595 -3.84 10.60 -20.23
CA ASN A 595 -4.19 10.35 -18.85
C ASN A 595 -5.46 9.49 -18.75
N LEU A 596 -5.35 8.31 -18.11
CA LEU A 596 -6.45 7.43 -17.78
C LEU A 596 -7.09 7.77 -16.42
N SER A 597 -7.32 9.06 -16.17
CA SER A 597 -8.10 9.47 -15.01
C SER A 597 -9.52 8.89 -15.11
N LYS A 598 -10.19 8.69 -13.97
CA LYS A 598 -11.57 8.17 -13.95
C LYS A 598 -12.57 9.01 -14.76
N ASP A 599 -12.25 10.27 -15.02
CA ASP A 599 -13.11 11.21 -15.75
C ASP A 599 -12.74 11.31 -17.24
N SER A 600 -11.66 10.66 -17.67
CA SER A 600 -11.18 10.68 -19.06
C SER A 600 -12.11 9.92 -19.99
N LYS A 601 -12.66 10.60 -20.99
CA LYS A 601 -13.54 9.97 -21.99
C LYS A 601 -12.74 9.35 -23.14
N GLN A 602 -11.68 10.04 -23.55
CA GLN A 602 -10.77 9.59 -24.59
C GLN A 602 -10.04 8.30 -24.19
N ALA A 603 -9.73 8.12 -22.90
CA ALA A 603 -9.21 6.86 -22.38
C ALA A 603 -10.15 5.67 -22.69
N THR A 604 -11.47 5.83 -22.48
CA THR A 604 -12.45 4.80 -22.83
C THR A 604 -12.43 4.47 -24.31
N LEU A 605 -12.40 5.48 -25.19
CA LEU A 605 -12.36 5.26 -26.63
C LEU A 605 -11.09 4.52 -27.06
N TYR A 606 -9.92 4.92 -26.54
CA TYR A 606 -8.65 4.29 -26.85
C TYR A 606 -8.58 2.85 -26.33
N MET A 607 -9.08 2.58 -25.11
CA MET A 607 -9.15 1.23 -24.55
C MET A 607 -10.16 0.33 -25.26
N LEU A 608 -11.27 0.87 -25.77
CA LEU A 608 -12.19 0.13 -26.65
C LEU A 608 -11.53 -0.25 -27.99
N PHE A 609 -10.67 0.62 -28.54
CA PHE A 609 -9.88 0.26 -29.71
C PHE A 609 -8.95 -0.92 -29.41
N GLU A 610 -8.15 -0.85 -28.35
CA GLU A 610 -7.28 -1.98 -27.99
C GLU A 610 -8.09 -3.25 -27.66
N HIS A 611 -9.28 -3.12 -27.06
CA HIS A 611 -10.20 -4.23 -26.82
C HIS A 611 -10.62 -4.94 -28.11
N HIS A 612 -11.16 -4.21 -29.09
CA HIS A 612 -11.57 -4.80 -30.36
C HIS A 612 -10.38 -5.34 -31.14
N TYR A 613 -9.24 -4.63 -31.11
CA TYR A 613 -8.04 -5.08 -31.81
C TYR A 613 -7.45 -6.35 -31.20
N SER A 614 -7.46 -6.48 -29.88
CA SER A 614 -6.99 -7.70 -29.20
C SER A 614 -7.75 -8.96 -29.63
N LYS A 615 -9.02 -8.83 -29.99
CA LYS A 615 -9.88 -9.93 -30.45
C LYS A 615 -9.58 -10.36 -31.88
N SER A 616 -8.88 -9.55 -32.67
CA SER A 616 -8.52 -9.88 -34.05
C SER A 616 -7.42 -10.94 -34.14
N PHE A 617 -6.69 -11.21 -33.06
CA PHE A 617 -5.54 -12.12 -33.05
C PHE A 617 -5.91 -13.52 -32.51
N SER A 618 -6.51 -14.34 -33.36
CA SER A 618 -6.97 -15.69 -33.00
C SER A 618 -5.87 -16.70 -32.67
N LYS A 619 -4.60 -16.40 -33.00
CA LYS A 619 -3.45 -17.30 -32.81
C LYS A 619 -2.64 -17.03 -31.54
N LEU A 620 -3.01 -16.03 -30.74
CA LEU A 620 -2.25 -15.70 -29.54
C LEU A 620 -2.55 -16.67 -28.40
N PRO A 621 -1.58 -16.94 -27.52
CA PRO A 621 -1.82 -17.75 -26.34
C PRO A 621 -3.01 -17.22 -25.51
N PRO A 622 -3.80 -18.10 -24.86
CA PRO A 622 -4.84 -17.65 -23.93
C PRO A 622 -4.30 -16.66 -22.88
N ARG A 623 -5.07 -15.60 -22.59
CA ARG A 623 -4.75 -14.50 -21.65
C ARG A 623 -3.51 -13.67 -21.93
N TRP A 624 -2.89 -13.78 -23.10
CA TRP A 624 -1.89 -12.79 -23.50
C TRP A 624 -2.43 -11.35 -23.36
N SER A 625 -3.73 -11.17 -23.65
CA SER A 625 -4.56 -9.97 -23.43
C SER A 625 -4.51 -9.38 -22.00
N GLN A 626 -4.12 -10.16 -21.00
CA GLN A 626 -4.05 -9.77 -19.60
C GLN A 626 -2.63 -9.36 -19.17
N THR A 627 -1.61 -9.61 -20.01
CA THR A 627 -0.18 -9.54 -19.65
C THR A 627 0.55 -8.39 -20.34
N TYR A 628 1.72 -8.03 -19.81
CA TYR A 628 2.65 -7.10 -20.46
C TYR A 628 3.19 -7.60 -21.80
N ASN A 629 3.17 -8.91 -22.06
CA ASN A 629 3.64 -9.47 -23.32
C ASN A 629 2.79 -9.01 -24.51
N PHE A 630 1.48 -8.77 -24.30
CA PHE A 630 0.63 -8.19 -25.33
C PHE A 630 1.07 -6.76 -25.68
N ASP A 631 1.59 -6.00 -24.72
CA ASP A 631 2.08 -4.64 -24.98
C ASP A 631 3.36 -4.66 -25.81
N SER A 632 4.32 -5.50 -25.44
CA SER A 632 5.54 -5.71 -26.22
C SER A 632 5.23 -6.20 -27.63
N PHE A 633 4.33 -7.18 -27.76
CA PHE A 633 3.84 -7.67 -29.05
C PHE A 633 3.19 -6.54 -29.87
N PHE A 634 2.19 -5.88 -29.30
CA PHE A 634 1.45 -4.82 -29.99
C PHE A 634 2.37 -3.70 -30.47
N PHE A 635 3.35 -3.29 -29.66
CA PHE A 635 4.27 -2.23 -30.03
C PHE A 635 5.16 -2.61 -31.20
N HIS A 636 5.64 -3.84 -31.19
CA HIS A 636 6.51 -4.33 -32.24
C HIS A 636 5.75 -4.52 -33.56
N GLU A 637 4.52 -5.07 -33.51
CA GLU A 637 3.65 -5.13 -34.68
C GLU A 637 3.40 -3.73 -35.26
N LEU A 638 3.30 -2.69 -34.41
CA LEU A 638 3.16 -1.31 -34.86
C LEU A 638 4.44 -0.73 -35.46
N THR A 639 5.60 -0.94 -34.84
CA THR A 639 6.87 -0.36 -35.30
C THR A 639 7.45 -1.07 -36.52
N ARG A 640 7.19 -2.36 -36.66
CA ARG A 640 7.60 -3.17 -37.82
C ARG A 640 6.42 -3.52 -38.72
N PHE A 641 5.43 -2.62 -38.77
CA PHE A 641 4.16 -2.85 -39.46
C PHE A 641 4.35 -3.46 -40.85
N LYS A 642 3.81 -4.67 -41.02
CA LYS A 642 3.75 -5.40 -42.28
C LYS A 642 2.30 -5.61 -42.66
N GLU A 643 1.88 -5.04 -43.78
CA GLU A 643 0.49 -5.10 -44.25
C GLU A 643 -0.05 -6.55 -44.31
N ASN A 644 0.80 -7.50 -44.69
CA ASN A 644 0.47 -8.93 -44.80
C ASN A 644 1.21 -9.78 -43.75
N GLY A 645 1.23 -9.34 -42.50
CA GLY A 645 1.79 -10.11 -41.38
C GLY A 645 1.06 -11.44 -41.14
N ALA A 646 1.78 -12.47 -40.71
CA ALA A 646 1.24 -13.83 -40.51
C ALA A 646 0.08 -13.92 -39.50
N TRP A 647 -0.04 -12.91 -38.63
CA TRP A 647 -1.03 -12.80 -37.56
C TRP A 647 -2.35 -12.15 -38.00
N CYS A 648 -2.35 -11.45 -39.14
CA CYS A 648 -3.53 -10.73 -39.65
C CYS A 648 -4.28 -11.53 -40.72
N LEU A 649 -3.65 -12.58 -41.27
CA LEU A 649 -4.24 -13.43 -42.30
C LEU A 649 -5.55 -14.10 -41.83
N PRO A 650 -6.57 -14.18 -42.69
CA PRO A 650 -6.55 -13.88 -44.13
C PRO A 650 -6.73 -12.39 -44.51
N TYR A 651 -6.90 -11.50 -43.53
CA TYR A 651 -7.03 -10.06 -43.74
C TYR A 651 -5.66 -9.36 -43.77
N THR A 652 -5.63 -8.08 -44.13
CA THR A 652 -4.44 -7.25 -43.92
C THR A 652 -4.45 -6.66 -42.50
N CYS A 653 -3.27 -6.35 -41.96
CA CYS A 653 -3.17 -5.74 -40.63
C CYS A 653 -3.84 -4.37 -40.57
N SER A 654 -3.82 -3.58 -41.66
CA SER A 654 -4.54 -2.30 -41.73
C SER A 654 -6.05 -2.50 -41.70
N GLN A 655 -6.58 -3.53 -42.36
CA GLN A 655 -8.02 -3.84 -42.34
C GLN A 655 -8.50 -4.16 -40.93
N LEU A 656 -7.82 -5.08 -40.23
CA LEU A 656 -8.19 -5.45 -38.85
C LEU A 656 -8.08 -4.26 -37.90
N LEU A 657 -7.03 -3.45 -38.03
CA LEU A 657 -6.83 -2.26 -37.22
C LEU A 657 -7.95 -1.24 -37.42
N ASN A 658 -8.33 -0.96 -38.66
CA ASN A 658 -9.39 0.01 -38.94
C ASN A 658 -10.78 -0.51 -38.58
N GLN A 659 -11.04 -1.81 -38.75
CA GLN A 659 -12.26 -2.44 -38.28
C GLN A 659 -12.40 -2.33 -36.75
N ALA A 660 -11.33 -2.56 -35.99
CA ALA A 660 -11.33 -2.39 -34.55
C ALA A 660 -11.61 -0.95 -34.13
N VAL A 661 -11.08 0.04 -34.86
CA VAL A 661 -11.37 1.47 -34.63
C VAL A 661 -12.84 1.79 -34.89
N GLU A 662 -13.42 1.29 -35.98
CA GLU A 662 -14.84 1.50 -36.28
C GLU A 662 -15.75 0.93 -35.19
N GLN A 663 -15.49 -0.31 -34.76
CA GLN A 663 -16.20 -0.97 -33.67
C GLN A 663 -16.05 -0.21 -32.34
N ALA A 664 -14.86 0.30 -32.05
CA ALA A 664 -14.61 1.11 -30.86
C ALA A 664 -15.41 2.41 -30.88
N VAL A 665 -15.45 3.12 -32.02
CA VAL A 665 -16.21 4.36 -32.18
C VAL A 665 -17.72 4.11 -32.07
N GLU A 666 -18.23 3.05 -32.68
CA GLU A 666 -19.65 2.68 -32.60
C GLU A 666 -20.04 2.36 -31.15
N GLN A 667 -19.28 1.49 -30.49
CA GLN A 667 -19.54 1.14 -29.09
C GLN A 667 -19.43 2.36 -28.18
N TYR A 668 -18.38 3.18 -28.33
CA TYR A 668 -18.18 4.39 -27.53
C TYR A 668 -19.35 5.38 -27.62
N LYS A 669 -19.93 5.57 -28.81
CA LYS A 669 -21.09 6.43 -29.03
C LYS A 669 -22.39 5.87 -28.42
N SER A 670 -22.49 4.57 -28.22
CA SER A 670 -23.66 3.93 -27.60
C SER A 670 -23.58 3.83 -26.07
N LEU A 671 -22.42 4.12 -25.46
CA LEU A 671 -22.26 4.08 -24.01
C LEU A 671 -23.14 5.15 -23.31
N PRO A 672 -23.89 4.78 -22.26
CA PRO A 672 -24.67 5.75 -21.47
C PRO A 672 -23.79 6.84 -20.83
N LYS A 673 -22.58 6.47 -20.44
CA LYS A 673 -21.56 7.35 -19.86
C LYS A 673 -20.20 6.95 -20.42
N GLN A 674 -19.45 7.93 -20.90
CA GLN A 674 -18.20 7.71 -21.65
C GLN A 674 -16.95 7.83 -20.78
N GLU A 675 -17.07 8.35 -19.56
CA GLU A 675 -15.94 8.50 -18.64
C GLU A 675 -15.35 7.13 -18.27
N TRP A 676 -14.02 7.06 -18.17
CA TRP A 676 -13.28 5.83 -17.89
C TRP A 676 -13.80 5.09 -16.66
N GLY A 677 -13.99 5.77 -15.53
CA GLY A 677 -14.45 5.19 -14.27
C GLY A 677 -15.87 4.62 -14.30
N ASN A 678 -16.68 4.95 -15.31
CA ASN A 678 -17.99 4.32 -15.52
C ASN A 678 -17.87 2.97 -16.26
N ASN A 679 -16.79 2.79 -17.04
CA ASN A 679 -16.54 1.62 -17.88
C ASN A 679 -15.37 0.76 -17.38
N HIS A 680 -14.62 1.26 -16.40
CA HIS A 680 -13.52 0.60 -15.72
C HIS A 680 -13.63 0.79 -14.20
N LYS A 681 -13.69 -0.34 -13.49
CA LYS A 681 -13.81 -0.37 -12.03
C LYS A 681 -12.76 -1.28 -11.43
N LYS A 682 -12.17 -0.85 -10.32
CA LYS A 682 -11.38 -1.74 -9.47
C LYS A 682 -12.35 -2.68 -8.76
N PHE A 683 -12.22 -3.97 -9.02
CA PHE A 683 -13.00 -5.02 -8.39
C PHE A 683 -12.19 -5.69 -7.28
N GLN A 684 -12.84 -5.93 -6.16
CA GLN A 684 -12.27 -6.59 -5.01
C GLN A 684 -13.21 -7.70 -4.58
N GLY A 685 -12.81 -8.93 -4.89
CA GLY A 685 -13.57 -10.12 -4.54
C GLY A 685 -13.10 -10.70 -3.22
N HIS A 686 -14.01 -11.25 -2.41
CA HIS A 686 -13.58 -12.05 -1.28
C HIS A 686 -12.89 -13.32 -1.74
N PHE A 687 -11.70 -13.57 -1.20
CA PHE A 687 -10.84 -14.65 -1.67
C PHE A 687 -11.47 -16.05 -1.58
N THR A 688 -12.52 -16.31 -0.79
CA THR A 688 -13.21 -17.62 -0.81
C THR A 688 -14.59 -17.59 -1.48
N PHE A 689 -15.25 -16.44 -1.45
CA PHE A 689 -16.68 -16.31 -1.72
C PHE A 689 -17.01 -15.25 -2.79
N LYS A 690 -15.99 -14.83 -3.56
CA LYS A 690 -16.11 -13.96 -4.73
C LYS A 690 -17.27 -14.36 -5.64
N ASP A 691 -18.02 -13.35 -6.07
CA ASP A 691 -19.20 -13.42 -6.93
C ASP A 691 -20.34 -14.33 -6.34
N LYS A 692 -20.38 -14.52 -5.00
CA LYS A 692 -21.44 -15.27 -4.29
C LYS A 692 -22.21 -14.40 -3.28
N PHE A 693 -23.30 -14.96 -2.76
CA PHE A 693 -24.09 -14.40 -1.65
C PHE A 693 -24.51 -12.92 -1.85
N PHE A 694 -24.99 -12.59 -3.04
CA PHE A 694 -25.53 -11.26 -3.39
C PHE A 694 -24.55 -10.09 -3.16
N GLY A 695 -23.24 -10.33 -3.27
CA GLY A 695 -22.22 -9.26 -3.24
C GLY A 695 -21.85 -8.75 -1.84
N ILE A 696 -22.32 -9.39 -0.77
CA ILE A 696 -21.95 -9.04 0.62
C ILE A 696 -20.42 -9.02 0.81
N PHE A 697 -19.75 -9.93 0.12
CA PHE A 697 -18.32 -10.19 0.22
C PHE A 697 -17.46 -9.30 -0.70
N ASP A 698 -18.04 -8.68 -1.71
CA ASP A 698 -17.27 -8.06 -2.80
C ASP A 698 -17.49 -6.54 -2.85
N ARG A 699 -16.54 -5.81 -3.45
CA ARG A 699 -16.63 -4.36 -3.67
C ARG A 699 -16.20 -3.99 -5.08
N GLU A 700 -16.81 -2.92 -5.61
CA GLU A 700 -16.42 -2.28 -6.86
C GLU A 700 -16.44 -0.77 -6.73
N ILE A 701 -15.40 -0.12 -7.24
CA ILE A 701 -15.31 1.34 -7.24
C ILE A 701 -14.72 1.84 -8.56
N PRO A 702 -15.24 2.94 -9.15
CA PRO A 702 -14.60 3.63 -10.28
C PRO A 702 -13.13 3.92 -9.98
N PHE A 703 -12.25 3.61 -10.94
CA PHE A 703 -10.81 3.75 -10.72
C PHE A 703 -10.07 4.13 -12.02
N GLY A 704 -8.99 4.89 -11.89
CA GLY A 704 -8.15 5.31 -13.01
C GLY A 704 -7.04 4.30 -13.33
N GLY A 705 -6.25 4.60 -14.36
CA GLY A 705 -5.08 3.83 -14.75
C GLY A 705 -5.39 2.54 -15.52
N ASN A 706 -4.33 1.84 -15.91
CA ASN A 706 -4.35 0.52 -16.53
C ASN A 706 -3.11 -0.29 -16.07
N ARG A 707 -2.77 -1.39 -16.75
CA ARG A 707 -1.55 -2.19 -16.43
C ARG A 707 -0.23 -1.43 -16.65
N ARG A 708 -0.21 -0.39 -17.47
CA ARG A 708 0.98 0.34 -17.94
C ARG A 708 1.26 1.63 -17.15
N THR A 709 0.33 2.09 -16.32
CA THR A 709 0.45 3.34 -15.54
C THR A 709 1.07 3.09 -14.16
N PRO A 710 1.83 4.03 -13.57
CA PRO A 710 2.33 3.89 -12.20
C PRO A 710 1.23 3.55 -11.18
N SER A 711 0.09 4.25 -11.21
CA SER A 711 -1.12 3.84 -10.47
C SER A 711 -1.81 2.70 -11.22
N VAL A 712 -1.37 1.47 -10.95
CA VAL A 712 -1.80 0.27 -11.70
C VAL A 712 -3.25 -0.11 -11.44
N SER A 713 -3.94 -0.46 -12.52
CA SER A 713 -5.18 -1.22 -12.50
C SER A 713 -5.23 -2.19 -13.69
N THR A 714 -4.83 -3.44 -13.47
CA THR A 714 -4.77 -4.46 -14.52
C THR A 714 -6.15 -5.08 -14.74
N PHE A 715 -6.54 -5.21 -16.00
CA PHE A 715 -7.78 -5.85 -16.44
C PHE A 715 -7.54 -6.68 -17.71
N ASP A 716 -8.48 -7.57 -18.03
CA ASP A 716 -8.46 -8.32 -19.28
C ASP A 716 -8.95 -7.44 -20.42
N ILE A 717 -8.05 -7.02 -21.32
CA ILE A 717 -8.41 -6.12 -22.44
C ILE A 717 -9.44 -6.77 -23.38
N SER A 718 -9.60 -8.10 -23.37
CA SER A 718 -10.59 -8.80 -24.21
C SER A 718 -12.03 -8.75 -23.66
N GLN A 719 -12.23 -8.29 -22.42
CA GLN A 719 -13.53 -8.22 -21.75
C GLN A 719 -14.01 -6.77 -21.61
N PHE A 720 -15.33 -6.58 -21.64
CA PHE A 720 -15.98 -5.28 -21.43
C PHE A 720 -17.30 -5.49 -20.65
N PRO A 721 -17.62 -4.66 -19.64
CA PRO A 721 -16.83 -3.55 -19.09
C PRO A 721 -15.51 -4.02 -18.47
N PHE A 722 -14.53 -3.11 -18.36
CA PHE A 722 -13.18 -3.43 -17.91
C PHE A 722 -13.15 -3.59 -16.38
N ARG A 723 -13.07 -4.82 -15.90
CA ARG A 723 -13.02 -5.12 -14.47
C ARG A 723 -11.56 -5.26 -14.02
N GLY A 724 -11.04 -4.27 -13.30
CA GLY A 724 -9.70 -4.25 -12.75
C GLY A 724 -9.52 -5.31 -11.66
N PHE A 725 -8.78 -6.38 -11.96
CA PHE A 725 -8.61 -7.53 -11.07
C PHE A 725 -7.31 -7.50 -10.28
N ALA A 726 -6.37 -6.62 -10.61
CA ALA A 726 -5.11 -6.46 -9.87
C ALA A 726 -4.61 -5.01 -9.89
N GLY A 727 -3.78 -4.63 -8.93
CA GLY A 727 -3.22 -3.29 -8.80
C GLY A 727 -2.54 -3.10 -7.45
N ALA A 728 -2.20 -1.87 -7.08
CA ALA A 728 -1.67 -1.61 -5.74
C ALA A 728 -2.68 -1.99 -4.67
N ASN A 729 -2.25 -2.81 -3.71
CA ASN A 729 -3.05 -3.21 -2.55
C ASN A 729 -2.60 -2.52 -1.27
N TYR A 730 -1.39 -1.97 -1.30
CA TYR A 730 -0.78 -1.18 -0.26
C TYR A 730 0.02 -0.06 -0.93
N ARG A 731 0.02 1.13 -0.33
CA ARG A 731 0.90 2.22 -0.73
C ARG A 731 1.57 2.80 0.51
N MET A 732 2.85 3.07 0.38
CA MET A 732 3.69 3.69 1.38
C MET A 732 4.42 4.88 0.80
N LEU A 733 4.49 5.95 1.59
CA LEU A 733 5.35 7.12 1.38
C LEU A 733 6.04 7.45 2.71
N VAL A 734 7.37 7.56 2.71
CA VAL A 734 8.14 7.86 3.94
C VAL A 734 9.21 8.91 3.67
N SER A 735 9.43 9.79 4.64
CA SER A 735 10.61 10.64 4.69
C SER A 735 11.53 10.20 5.82
N MET A 736 12.83 10.21 5.60
CA MET A 736 13.81 9.93 6.64
C MET A 736 14.16 11.15 7.50
N ALA A 737 13.40 12.24 7.36
CA ALA A 737 13.49 13.39 8.25
C ALA A 737 13.06 13.02 9.68
N PRO A 738 13.73 13.56 10.72
CA PRO A 738 13.33 13.36 12.10
C PRO A 738 11.87 13.75 12.34
N GLY A 739 11.11 12.86 12.98
CA GLY A 739 9.69 13.08 13.32
C GLY A 739 8.69 12.66 12.23
N ASP A 740 9.14 12.31 11.02
CA ASP A 740 8.27 11.69 10.02
C ASP A 740 7.95 10.24 10.43
N VAL A 741 6.67 9.89 10.42
CA VAL A 741 6.16 8.57 10.80
C VAL A 741 5.71 7.72 9.61
N GLY A 742 5.73 8.30 8.39
CA GLY A 742 5.24 7.68 7.17
C GLY A 742 3.73 7.82 6.95
N GLN A 743 3.34 7.68 5.68
CA GLN A 743 1.96 7.63 5.22
C GLN A 743 1.70 6.31 4.50
N PHE A 744 0.57 5.70 4.82
CA PHE A 744 0.24 4.33 4.43
C PHE A 744 -1.24 4.20 4.10
N ILE A 745 -1.60 3.30 3.20
CA ILE A 745 -3.00 3.00 2.89
C ILE A 745 -3.10 1.58 2.33
N VAL A 746 -4.15 0.85 2.69
CA VAL A 746 -4.51 -0.41 2.01
C VAL A 746 -5.76 -0.24 1.17
N ASP A 747 -5.90 -1.06 0.14
CA ASP A 747 -7.05 -1.01 -0.78
C ASP A 747 -8.29 -1.73 -0.23
N GLY A 748 -8.59 -1.62 1.06
CA GLY A 748 -9.74 -2.30 1.67
C GLY A 748 -9.89 -1.87 3.11
N GLY A 749 -9.79 -2.82 4.03
CA GLY A 749 -9.66 -2.53 5.45
C GLY A 749 -8.75 -3.57 6.13
N VAL A 750 -8.46 -3.35 7.41
CA VAL A 750 -7.60 -4.27 8.18
C VAL A 750 -8.31 -5.57 8.54
N SER A 751 -9.65 -5.62 8.52
CA SER A 751 -10.42 -6.81 8.89
C SER A 751 -10.73 -7.72 7.69
N GLY A 752 -10.66 -9.02 7.93
CA GLY A 752 -11.13 -10.10 7.07
C GLY A 752 -12.61 -10.42 7.19
N ASN A 753 -13.27 -9.96 8.25
CA ASN A 753 -14.65 -10.30 8.48
C ASN A 753 -15.57 -9.34 7.68
N PRO A 754 -16.42 -9.83 6.75
CA PRO A 754 -17.31 -8.99 5.95
C PRO A 754 -18.39 -8.25 6.76
N LEU A 755 -18.57 -8.62 8.03
CA LEU A 755 -19.49 -7.96 8.98
C LEU A 755 -18.79 -6.92 9.86
N SER A 756 -17.48 -6.75 9.73
CA SER A 756 -16.69 -5.74 10.43
C SER A 756 -16.85 -4.39 9.73
N GLU A 757 -16.92 -3.29 10.50
CA GLU A 757 -16.85 -1.94 9.93
C GLU A 757 -15.50 -1.68 9.23
N HIS A 758 -14.42 -2.31 9.72
CA HIS A 758 -13.07 -2.23 9.16
C HIS A 758 -12.78 -3.22 8.02
N TYR A 759 -13.80 -3.71 7.31
CA TYR A 759 -13.63 -4.63 6.17
C TYR A 759 -13.17 -3.90 4.90
N ASP A 760 -13.75 -2.72 4.64
CA ASP A 760 -13.54 -1.92 3.43
C ASP A 760 -13.53 -0.40 3.67
N ASP A 761 -13.34 0.02 4.92
CA ASP A 761 -13.41 1.43 5.36
C ASP A 761 -12.31 2.34 4.80
N GLN A 762 -11.19 1.79 4.30
CA GLN A 762 -10.15 2.57 3.63
C GLN A 762 -10.30 2.61 2.10
N LEU A 763 -11.21 1.82 1.51
CA LEU A 763 -11.32 1.67 0.05
C LEU A 763 -11.60 3.00 -0.66
N SER A 764 -12.50 3.81 -0.12
CA SER A 764 -12.84 5.13 -0.70
C SER A 764 -11.66 6.11 -0.61
N ILE A 765 -10.96 6.12 0.53
CA ILE A 765 -9.76 6.94 0.78
C ILE A 765 -8.65 6.56 -0.20
N TYR A 766 -8.43 5.25 -0.38
CA TYR A 766 -7.50 4.70 -1.36
C TYR A 766 -7.85 5.13 -2.80
N ALA A 767 -9.13 5.04 -3.18
CA ALA A 767 -9.61 5.42 -4.50
C ALA A 767 -9.50 6.92 -4.79
N GLU A 768 -9.54 7.75 -3.76
CA GLU A 768 -9.31 9.20 -3.82
C GLU A 768 -7.82 9.57 -3.83
N GLY A 769 -6.90 8.61 -3.73
CA GLY A 769 -5.46 8.87 -3.66
C GLY A 769 -5.01 9.50 -2.34
N LYS A 770 -5.76 9.27 -1.26
CA LYS A 770 -5.43 9.73 0.09
C LYS A 770 -4.71 8.63 0.89
N TYR A 771 -4.00 9.05 1.93
CA TYR A 771 -3.19 8.19 2.79
C TYR A 771 -3.55 8.41 4.25
N ILE A 772 -3.21 7.45 5.09
CA ILE A 772 -3.37 7.48 6.54
C ILE A 772 -1.98 7.53 7.16
N ALA A 773 -1.75 8.46 8.09
CA ALA A 773 -0.53 8.46 8.89
C ALA A 773 -0.66 7.40 9.98
N ILE A 774 0.38 6.57 10.16
CA ILE A 774 0.45 5.68 11.31
C ILE A 774 0.88 6.53 12.51
N GLU A 775 -0.04 6.78 13.44
CA GLU A 775 0.24 7.54 14.65
C GLU A 775 1.11 6.71 15.61
N LEU A 776 2.23 7.28 16.06
CA LEU A 776 3.15 6.63 17.01
C LEU A 776 3.06 7.24 18.41
N ASN A 777 2.40 8.40 18.56
CA ASN A 777 2.32 9.12 19.84
C ASN A 777 1.13 8.68 20.69
N ARG A 778 1.44 8.17 21.88
CA ARG A 778 0.48 7.68 22.89
C ARG A 778 -0.60 8.70 23.26
N VAL A 779 -0.28 9.99 23.34
CA VAL A 779 -1.24 11.04 23.72
C VAL A 779 -2.30 11.25 22.64
N ARG A 780 -1.88 11.34 21.38
CA ARG A 780 -2.79 11.50 20.23
C ARG A 780 -3.63 10.26 19.97
N ILE A 781 -3.08 9.06 20.20
CA ILE A 781 -3.86 7.81 20.11
C ILE A 781 -4.99 7.80 21.14
N CYS A 782 -4.72 8.23 22.38
CA CYS A 782 -5.76 8.39 23.41
C CYS A 782 -6.81 9.44 23.03
N GLU A 783 -6.41 10.57 22.42
CA GLU A 783 -7.35 11.59 21.93
C GLU A 783 -8.25 11.07 20.81
N ILE A 784 -7.71 10.32 19.84
CA ILE A 784 -8.49 9.68 18.75
C ILE A 784 -9.51 8.69 19.31
N LEU A 785 -9.10 7.87 20.29
CA LEU A 785 -9.97 6.89 20.96
C LEU A 785 -11.08 7.54 21.78
N CYS A 786 -10.79 8.64 22.49
CA CYS A 786 -11.79 9.42 23.22
C CYS A 786 -12.83 10.06 22.27
N ASN A 787 -12.39 10.56 21.12
CA ASN A 787 -13.28 11.13 20.10
C ASN A 787 -14.22 10.07 19.49
N TYR A 788 -13.72 8.85 19.24
CA TYR A 788 -14.53 7.74 18.70
C TYR A 788 -15.59 7.23 19.70
N LEU A 789 -15.23 7.09 20.98
CA LEU A 789 -16.18 6.66 22.02
C LEU A 789 -17.31 7.69 22.22
N SER A 790 -16.98 8.98 22.12
CA SER A 790 -17.93 10.09 22.23
C SER A 790 -18.91 10.10 21.05
N TYR A 791 -18.44 9.78 19.84
CA TYR A 791 -19.27 9.64 18.63
C TYR A 791 -20.23 8.43 18.69
N GLN A 792 -19.76 7.29 19.21
CA GLN A 792 -20.60 6.10 19.42
C GLN A 792 -21.70 6.33 20.47
N ILE A 793 -21.39 7.05 21.56
CA ILE A 793 -22.38 7.45 22.57
C ILE A 793 -23.39 8.45 21.99
N TYR A 794 -22.95 9.39 21.14
CA TYR A 794 -23.82 10.33 20.42
C TYR A 794 -24.81 9.62 19.49
N LEU A 795 -24.35 8.64 18.69
CA LEU A 795 -25.22 7.83 17.83
C LEU A 795 -26.24 7.01 18.64
N PHE A 796 -25.83 6.47 19.78
CA PHE A 796 -26.70 5.71 20.67
C PHE A 796 -27.78 6.58 21.35
N LEU A 797 -27.45 7.82 21.70
CA LEU A 797 -28.38 8.80 22.29
C LEU A 797 -29.34 9.40 21.24
N SER A 798 -28.84 9.66 20.03
CA SER A 798 -29.63 10.11 18.87
C SER A 798 -30.70 9.08 18.48
N TYR A 799 -30.35 7.79 18.48
CA TYR A 799 -31.29 6.70 18.16
C TYR A 799 -32.43 6.55 19.19
N LYS A 800 -32.23 7.00 20.44
CA LYS A 800 -33.23 6.90 21.51
C LYS A 800 -34.23 8.07 21.57
N GLN A 801 -34.00 9.19 20.89
CA GLN A 801 -34.79 10.42 21.10
C GLN A 801 -35.73 10.84 19.95
N HIS A 802 -35.76 10.18 18.79
CA HIS A 802 -36.72 10.45 17.68
C HIS A 802 -37.01 11.95 17.40
N ALA A 803 -36.00 12.81 17.43
CA ALA A 803 -36.12 14.22 17.06
C ALA A 803 -34.88 14.67 16.28
N PRO A 804 -35.03 15.39 15.15
CA PRO A 804 -33.88 15.97 14.45
C PRO A 804 -33.46 17.24 15.19
N LEU A 805 -32.27 17.22 15.80
CA LEU A 805 -31.63 18.43 16.31
C LEU A 805 -30.62 18.96 15.30
N SER A 806 -30.45 20.29 15.27
CA SER A 806 -29.78 21.00 14.18
C SER A 806 -28.26 21.01 14.36
N LEU A 807 -27.52 21.26 13.26
CA LEU A 807 -26.05 21.34 13.26
C LEU A 807 -25.45 22.35 14.26
N ASN A 808 -26.26 23.31 14.76
CA ASN A 808 -25.83 24.28 15.75
C ASN A 808 -25.70 23.69 17.17
N ASP A 809 -26.44 22.63 17.49
CA ASP A 809 -26.38 21.98 18.81
C ASP A 809 -25.09 21.13 18.98
N LEU A 810 -24.46 20.72 17.87
CA LEU A 810 -23.18 19.98 17.82
C LEU A 810 -21.96 20.86 18.15
N ASN A 811 -22.01 22.15 17.81
CA ASN A 811 -20.88 23.06 18.04
C ASN A 811 -20.80 23.54 19.51
N SER A 812 -21.90 23.51 20.26
CA SER A 812 -21.93 23.89 21.67
C SER A 812 -21.51 22.78 22.66
N LEU A 813 -21.32 21.53 22.19
CA LEU A 813 -20.94 20.39 23.04
C LEU A 813 -19.48 19.96 22.87
N ASN A 814 -18.87 20.19 21.71
CA ASN A 814 -17.43 19.96 21.48
C ASN A 814 -16.53 20.93 22.27
N SER A 815 -17.07 22.06 22.72
CA SER A 815 -16.38 23.09 23.50
C SER A 815 -16.21 22.80 24.99
N LEU A 816 -16.86 21.73 25.51
CA LEU A 816 -16.84 21.40 26.94
C LEU A 816 -16.20 20.03 27.27
N GLN A 817 -15.78 19.25 26.27
CA GLN A 817 -15.30 17.87 26.45
C GLN A 817 -13.78 17.71 26.46
N SER A 818 -13.01 18.78 26.26
CA SER A 818 -11.53 18.73 26.22
C SER A 818 -10.81 18.75 27.58
N LEU A 819 -11.51 18.81 28.73
CA LEU A 819 -10.82 18.93 30.03
C LEU A 819 -11.38 18.02 31.13
N GLN A 820 -11.13 16.71 30.98
CA GLN A 820 -11.17 15.79 32.13
C GLN A 820 -9.79 15.75 32.80
N GLN A 821 -9.70 16.41 33.95
CA GLN A 821 -8.55 16.32 34.85
C GLN A 821 -8.94 15.68 36.18
N VAL A 822 -8.05 14.80 36.64
CA VAL A 822 -8.11 14.17 37.97
C VAL A 822 -7.75 15.24 39.00
N CYS A 823 -8.60 15.46 40.00
CA CYS A 823 -8.30 16.37 41.10
C CYS A 823 -7.04 15.88 41.83
N TYR A 824 -5.96 16.67 41.87
CA TYR A 824 -4.71 16.25 42.53
C TYR A 824 -4.91 15.96 44.03
N HIS A 825 -5.87 16.65 44.65
CA HIS A 825 -6.17 16.50 46.07
C HIS A 825 -6.99 15.24 46.38
N LEU A 826 -8.00 14.91 45.56
CA LEU A 826 -8.94 13.81 45.82
C LEU A 826 -8.77 12.59 44.90
N ARG A 827 -7.93 12.68 43.87
CA ARG A 827 -7.72 11.67 42.81
C ARG A 827 -8.99 11.17 42.12
N VAL A 828 -10.02 12.02 42.05
CA VAL A 828 -11.29 11.74 41.37
C VAL A 828 -11.43 12.55 40.08
N THR A 829 -12.00 11.93 39.04
CA THR A 829 -12.31 12.57 37.76
C THR A 829 -13.42 13.59 37.96
N CYS A 830 -13.16 14.85 37.60
CA CYS A 830 -14.08 15.95 37.85
C CYS A 830 -14.49 16.63 36.55
N TRP A 831 -15.78 16.93 36.41
CA TRP A 831 -16.38 17.49 35.18
C TRP A 831 -16.29 19.01 35.07
N ASN A 832 -15.89 19.72 36.13
CA ASN A 832 -15.67 21.17 36.08
C ASN A 832 -14.19 21.45 35.76
N LEU A 833 -13.98 22.26 34.72
CA LEU A 833 -12.72 22.53 34.05
C LEU A 833 -11.65 23.15 34.97
N PHE A 834 -12.08 23.94 35.95
CA PHE A 834 -11.19 24.79 36.74
C PHE A 834 -11.17 24.47 38.23
N ILE A 835 -12.31 24.08 38.81
CA ILE A 835 -12.46 23.85 40.25
C ILE A 835 -13.03 22.45 40.48
N CYS A 836 -12.41 21.67 41.37
CA CYS A 836 -12.98 20.39 41.78
C CYS A 836 -14.35 20.59 42.45
N GLY A 837 -15.39 19.93 41.90
CA GLY A 837 -16.76 20.05 42.42
C GLY A 837 -16.92 19.61 43.88
N GLN A 838 -16.04 18.72 44.36
CA GLN A 838 -16.07 18.16 45.72
C GLN A 838 -15.20 18.92 46.72
N CYS A 839 -13.89 19.05 46.50
CA CYS A 839 -13.01 19.74 47.47
C CYS A 839 -12.89 21.26 47.25
N LYS A 840 -13.41 21.79 46.14
CA LYS A 840 -13.30 23.21 45.76
C LYS A 840 -11.87 23.72 45.49
N TYR A 841 -10.88 22.84 45.40
CA TYR A 841 -9.52 23.20 45.00
C TYR A 841 -9.45 23.49 43.51
N LEU A 842 -8.57 24.41 43.13
CA LEU A 842 -8.23 24.64 41.72
C LEU A 842 -7.53 23.40 41.17
N LYS A 843 -7.84 23.05 39.94
CA LYS A 843 -7.13 22.00 39.23
C LYS A 843 -5.85 22.56 38.63
N GLU A 844 -4.94 21.66 38.29
CA GLU A 844 -3.71 22.02 37.58
C GLU A 844 -4.05 22.58 36.20
N PRO A 845 -3.59 23.79 35.82
CA PRO A 845 -3.72 24.29 34.47
C PRO A 845 -3.13 23.27 33.49
N SER A 846 -3.97 22.67 32.64
CA SER A 846 -3.50 21.75 31.58
C SER A 846 -2.55 22.50 30.65
N PRO A 847 -1.54 21.86 30.04
CA PRO A 847 -0.85 22.42 28.87
C PRO A 847 -1.84 22.84 27.75
N GLN A 848 -3.03 22.24 27.73
CA GLN A 848 -4.13 22.54 26.80
C GLN A 848 -4.94 23.79 27.20
N LEU A 849 -4.56 24.55 28.23
CA LEU A 849 -5.25 25.80 28.58
C LEU A 849 -5.25 26.77 27.40
N GLN A 850 -4.19 26.76 26.60
CA GLN A 850 -4.06 27.54 25.36
C GLN A 850 -5.00 27.07 24.24
N ASP A 851 -5.53 25.84 24.32
CA ASP A 851 -6.48 25.28 23.35
C ASP A 851 -7.94 25.65 23.68
N VAL A 852 -8.20 26.29 24.83
CA VAL A 852 -9.53 26.77 25.20
C VAL A 852 -9.87 28.01 24.36
N ASN A 853 -10.96 27.90 23.59
CA ASN A 853 -11.47 29.00 22.79
C ASN A 853 -11.91 30.18 23.69
N TYR A 854 -11.40 31.38 23.42
CA TYR A 854 -11.71 32.58 24.21
C TYR A 854 -13.20 32.92 24.21
N PHE A 855 -13.92 32.70 23.11
CA PHE A 855 -15.37 32.92 23.06
C PHE A 855 -16.12 31.95 23.97
N GLU A 856 -15.69 30.69 24.03
CA GLU A 856 -16.26 29.68 24.91
C GLU A 856 -15.97 29.98 26.38
N LEU A 857 -14.76 30.47 26.70
CA LEU A 857 -14.39 30.90 28.04
C LEU A 857 -15.38 31.93 28.64
N PHE A 858 -15.83 32.88 27.83
CA PHE A 858 -16.80 33.91 28.24
C PHE A 858 -18.26 33.59 27.92
N ASP A 859 -18.55 32.39 27.42
CA ASP A 859 -19.92 31.97 27.05
C ASP A 859 -20.53 32.95 26.02
N LEU A 860 -19.78 33.17 24.94
CA LEU A 860 -20.10 34.04 23.81
C LEU A 860 -20.11 33.23 22.50
N PRO A 861 -21.00 33.53 21.55
CA PRO A 861 -20.88 32.99 20.20
C PRO A 861 -19.64 33.59 19.51
N ILE A 862 -19.00 32.80 18.64
CA ILE A 862 -17.89 33.30 17.80
C ILE A 862 -18.47 34.33 16.82
N ASN A 863 -18.26 35.61 17.13
CA ASN A 863 -18.79 36.73 16.35
C ASN A 863 -17.81 37.90 16.41
N ILE A 864 -17.62 38.58 15.28
CA ILE A 864 -16.80 39.78 15.21
C ILE A 864 -17.43 40.97 15.96
N ASN A 865 -18.74 40.98 16.12
CA ASN A 865 -19.49 42.00 16.87
C ASN A 865 -19.89 41.45 18.25
N VAL A 866 -19.00 41.57 19.23
CA VAL A 866 -19.28 41.22 20.63
C VAL A 866 -19.82 42.42 21.39
N GLU A 867 -20.88 42.21 22.17
CA GLU A 867 -21.43 43.21 23.08
C GLU A 867 -20.47 43.45 24.27
N THR A 868 -19.80 44.60 24.29
CA THR A 868 -18.72 44.92 25.26
C THR A 868 -19.18 44.85 26.71
N ARG A 869 -20.43 45.25 27.00
CA ARG A 869 -20.99 45.22 28.36
C ARG A 869 -21.14 43.79 28.89
N TYR A 870 -21.63 42.88 28.05
CA TYR A 870 -21.76 41.47 28.41
C TYR A 870 -20.40 40.80 28.61
N LEU A 871 -19.42 41.10 27.73
CA LEU A 871 -18.04 40.62 27.89
C LEU A 871 -17.42 41.13 29.20
N GLU A 872 -17.63 42.40 29.56
CA GLU A 872 -17.16 42.98 30.83
C GLU A 872 -17.79 42.32 32.06
N ASP A 873 -19.09 42.04 32.03
CA ASP A 873 -19.79 41.37 33.13
C ASP A 873 -19.31 39.92 33.32
N LYS A 874 -19.09 39.18 32.22
CA LYS A 874 -18.52 37.82 32.26
C LYS A 874 -17.08 37.82 32.76
N TYR A 875 -16.27 38.77 32.30
CA TYR A 875 -14.88 38.95 32.77
C TYR A 875 -14.83 39.18 34.28
N ARG A 876 -15.63 40.10 34.82
CA ARG A 876 -15.70 40.34 36.27
C ARG A 876 -16.16 39.10 37.03
N SER A 877 -17.13 38.36 36.50
CA SER A 877 -17.63 37.11 37.12
C SER A 877 -16.53 36.03 37.20
N LEU A 878 -15.73 35.87 36.15
CA LEU A 878 -14.61 34.92 36.14
C LEU A 878 -13.46 35.39 37.04
N GLN A 879 -13.11 36.68 37.00
CA GLN A 879 -12.10 37.24 37.90
C GLN A 879 -12.49 37.06 39.38
N LEU A 880 -13.75 37.31 39.76
CA LEU A 880 -14.24 37.02 41.11
C LEU A 880 -14.14 35.54 41.51
N LYS A 881 -14.08 34.61 40.55
CA LYS A 881 -13.92 33.17 40.80
C LYS A 881 -12.47 32.74 40.90
N PHE A 882 -11.58 33.36 40.12
CA PHE A 882 -10.20 32.92 39.91
C PHE A 882 -9.14 33.93 40.38
N HIS A 883 -9.53 35.00 41.07
CA HIS A 883 -8.57 35.97 41.61
C HIS A 883 -7.70 35.34 42.70
N PRO A 884 -6.37 35.56 42.69
CA PRO A 884 -5.43 34.95 43.65
C PRO A 884 -5.81 35.18 45.13
N ASP A 885 -6.35 36.35 45.46
CA ASP A 885 -6.78 36.71 46.83
C ASP A 885 -7.78 35.73 47.44
N ARG A 886 -8.53 34.99 46.60
CA ARG A 886 -9.53 34.03 47.05
C ARG A 886 -8.95 32.72 47.54
N PHE A 887 -7.68 32.45 47.23
CA PHE A 887 -7.00 31.18 47.50
C PHE A 887 -5.82 31.33 48.47
N VAL A 888 -5.67 32.51 49.10
CA VAL A 888 -4.57 32.81 50.05
C VAL A 888 -4.53 31.87 51.26
N THR A 889 -5.68 31.32 51.66
CA THR A 889 -5.78 30.34 52.76
C THR A 889 -5.65 28.88 52.30
N MET A 890 -5.41 28.62 51.01
CA MET A 890 -5.18 27.29 50.44
C MET A 890 -3.67 27.02 50.24
N PRO A 891 -3.25 25.76 49.97
CA PRO A 891 -1.85 25.46 49.69
C PRO A 891 -1.29 26.28 48.52
N THR A 892 0.00 26.60 48.59
CA THR A 892 0.71 27.52 47.67
C THR A 892 0.50 27.19 46.19
N ILE A 893 0.32 25.91 45.86
CA ILE A 893 0.07 25.44 44.50
C ILE A 893 -1.26 25.98 43.92
N ASN A 894 -2.32 26.13 44.73
CA ASN A 894 -3.59 26.72 44.25
C ASN A 894 -3.45 28.22 43.99
N ILE A 895 -2.58 28.92 44.73
CA ILE A 895 -2.31 30.34 44.46
C ILE A 895 -1.62 30.47 43.10
N SER A 896 -0.65 29.60 42.79
CA SER A 896 -0.01 29.53 41.47
C SER A 896 -1.02 29.27 40.36
N TYR A 897 -1.86 28.25 40.51
CA TYR A 897 -2.89 27.93 39.51
C TYR A 897 -3.90 29.06 39.32
N SER A 898 -4.27 29.75 40.40
CA SER A 898 -5.15 30.92 40.34
C SER A 898 -4.51 32.06 39.55
N GLN A 899 -3.20 32.29 39.71
CA GLN A 899 -2.46 33.31 38.95
C GLN A 899 -2.42 32.96 37.46
N GLU A 900 -2.17 31.70 37.11
CA GLU A 900 -2.16 31.22 35.72
C GLU A 900 -3.53 31.34 35.05
N TYR A 901 -4.60 30.89 35.70
CA TYR A 901 -5.96 31.05 35.18
C TYR A 901 -6.37 32.53 35.06
N SER A 902 -6.01 33.36 36.03
CA SER A 902 -6.29 34.80 35.98
C SER A 902 -5.53 35.49 34.83
N ALA A 903 -4.28 35.10 34.57
CA ALA A 903 -3.51 35.61 33.44
C ALA A 903 -4.16 35.24 32.10
N PHE A 904 -4.58 33.98 31.93
CA PHE A 904 -5.28 33.51 30.74
C PHE A 904 -6.61 34.25 30.51
N ILE A 905 -7.41 34.46 31.57
CA ILE A 905 -8.67 35.23 31.49
C ILE A 905 -8.41 36.68 31.07
N ASN A 906 -7.33 37.29 31.55
CA ASN A 906 -6.96 38.66 31.18
C ASN A 906 -6.57 38.76 29.71
N GLU A 907 -5.77 37.81 29.22
CA GLU A 907 -5.38 37.72 27.82
C GLU A 907 -6.61 37.55 26.91
N ALA A 908 -7.45 36.55 27.20
CA ALA A 908 -8.67 36.29 26.43
C ALA A 908 -9.63 37.49 26.42
N TYR A 909 -9.76 38.20 27.55
CA TYR A 909 -10.57 39.42 27.62
C TYR A 909 -9.97 40.56 26.78
N SER A 910 -8.66 40.75 26.82
CA SER A 910 -7.98 41.77 26.00
C SER A 910 -8.21 41.54 24.51
N VAL A 911 -7.95 40.30 24.06
CA VAL A 911 -8.10 39.89 22.66
C VAL A 911 -9.55 40.05 22.21
N LEU A 912 -10.51 39.57 23.01
CA LEU A 912 -11.91 39.70 22.64
C LEU A 912 -12.46 41.11 22.81
N LYS A 913 -11.83 42.02 23.56
CA LYS A 913 -12.28 43.42 23.67
C LYS A 913 -11.86 44.25 22.46
N ASN A 914 -10.66 44.03 21.94
CA ASN A 914 -10.13 44.74 20.79
C ASN A 914 -10.66 44.11 19.48
N ILE A 915 -11.34 44.91 18.66
CA ILE A 915 -11.95 44.41 17.42
C ILE A 915 -10.93 43.83 16.42
N HIS A 916 -9.70 44.34 16.42
CA HIS A 916 -8.64 43.89 15.52
C HIS A 916 -8.05 42.57 15.99
N GLU A 917 -7.68 42.47 17.26
CA GLU A 917 -7.18 41.22 17.86
C GLU A 917 -8.26 40.12 17.81
N ARG A 918 -9.53 40.49 18.04
CA ARG A 918 -10.68 39.59 17.87
C ARG A 918 -10.79 39.08 16.44
N ALA A 919 -10.61 39.94 15.43
CA ALA A 919 -10.65 39.54 14.03
C ALA A 919 -9.52 38.56 13.69
N GLU A 920 -8.30 38.82 14.17
CA GLU A 920 -7.15 37.92 14.01
C GLU A 920 -7.39 36.57 14.68
N TYR A 921 -7.96 36.59 15.88
CA TYR A 921 -8.30 35.37 16.61
C TYR A 921 -9.38 34.54 15.90
N ILE A 922 -10.42 35.18 15.36
CA ILE A 922 -11.43 34.50 14.54
C ILE A 922 -10.78 33.87 13.30
N LEU A 923 -9.88 34.58 12.63
CA LEU A 923 -9.16 34.06 11.47
C LEU A 923 -8.25 32.88 11.82
N SER A 924 -7.56 32.91 12.97
CA SER A 924 -6.73 31.78 13.42
C SER A 924 -7.58 30.55 13.72
N LEU A 925 -8.78 30.72 14.30
CA LEU A 925 -9.75 29.63 14.48
C LEU A 925 -10.22 29.01 13.15
N LYS A 926 -10.13 29.76 12.04
CA LYS A 926 -10.46 29.30 10.68
C LYS A 926 -9.24 28.82 9.88
N GLY A 927 -8.08 28.71 10.52
CA GLY A 927 -6.85 28.18 9.92
C GLY A 927 -5.99 29.22 9.20
N PHE A 928 -6.29 30.51 9.31
CA PHE A 928 -5.48 31.59 8.75
C PHE A 928 -4.48 32.09 9.79
N GLN A 929 -3.21 31.70 9.65
CA GLN A 929 -2.13 32.14 10.55
C GLN A 929 -1.43 33.39 10.00
N ILE A 930 -1.59 34.51 10.69
CA ILE A 930 -0.89 35.75 10.37
C ILE A 930 0.53 35.65 10.94
N LYS A 931 1.49 35.22 10.13
CA LYS A 931 2.91 35.27 10.49
C LYS A 931 3.42 36.70 10.35
N GLU A 932 4.07 37.23 11.39
CA GLU A 932 4.84 38.45 11.24
C GLU A 932 6.03 38.16 10.30
N CYS A 933 6.06 38.87 9.17
CA CYS A 933 7.10 38.83 8.14
C CYS A 933 7.18 37.54 7.27
N SER A 934 6.34 37.44 6.22
CA SER A 934 6.72 36.82 4.93
C SER A 934 5.64 36.93 3.82
N VAL A 935 4.86 38.02 3.74
CA VAL A 935 3.90 38.20 2.63
C VAL A 935 4.40 39.29 1.72
N LEU A 936 4.49 39.01 0.42
CA LEU A 936 4.63 40.01 -0.64
C LEU A 936 3.36 40.88 -0.61
N LEU A 937 3.40 41.98 0.15
CA LEU A 937 2.49 43.10 -0.07
C LEU A 937 2.87 43.76 -1.39
N ASP A 938 1.90 44.37 -2.07
CA ASP A 938 2.21 45.09 -3.31
C ASP A 938 3.20 46.25 -3.04
N LEU A 939 4.04 46.52 -4.04
CA LEU A 939 5.11 47.52 -3.95
C LEU A 939 4.54 48.94 -3.74
N GLU A 940 3.36 49.21 -4.31
CA GLU A 940 2.71 50.52 -4.27
C GLU A 940 2.27 50.90 -2.84
N PHE A 941 1.66 49.98 -2.10
CA PHE A 941 1.27 50.20 -0.71
C PHE A 941 2.48 50.38 0.21
N MET A 942 3.54 49.59 0.00
CA MET A 942 4.76 49.70 0.81
C MET A 942 5.48 51.03 0.58
N GLU A 943 5.54 51.50 -0.67
CA GLU A 943 6.05 52.84 -1.00
C GLU A 943 5.22 53.93 -0.33
N GLU A 944 3.88 53.83 -0.35
CA GLU A 944 3.00 54.78 0.33
C GLU A 944 3.25 54.84 1.85
N ILE A 945 3.35 53.68 2.52
CA ILE A 945 3.62 53.62 3.96
C ILE A 945 4.99 54.22 4.30
N LEU A 946 6.03 53.90 3.52
CA LEU A 946 7.38 54.44 3.73
C LEU A 946 7.43 55.96 3.54
N GLU A 947 6.73 56.49 2.55
CA GLU A 947 6.64 57.93 2.32
C GLU A 947 5.94 58.64 3.51
N LEU A 948 4.82 58.09 3.97
CA LEU A 948 4.10 58.63 5.13
C LEU A 948 4.94 58.57 6.40
N GLN A 949 5.68 57.48 6.63
CA GLN A 949 6.62 57.36 7.77
C GLN A 949 7.73 58.40 7.70
N SER A 950 8.29 58.65 6.51
CA SER A 950 9.32 59.67 6.28
C SER A 950 8.80 61.09 6.58
N GLN A 951 7.58 61.42 6.14
CA GLN A 951 6.94 62.71 6.44
C GLN A 951 6.70 62.89 7.94
N VAL A 952 6.25 61.83 8.63
CA VAL A 952 6.04 61.83 10.09
C VAL A 952 7.36 62.05 10.83
N GLN A 953 8.45 61.39 10.43
CA GLN A 953 9.77 61.59 11.04
C GLN A 953 10.32 63.00 10.84
N ARG A 954 9.98 63.65 9.71
CA ARG A 954 10.37 65.05 9.42
C ARG A 954 9.49 66.08 10.12
N GLY A 955 8.42 65.67 10.79
CA GLY A 955 7.49 66.57 11.46
C GLY A 955 6.50 67.27 10.51
N GLU A 956 6.35 66.78 9.27
CA GLU A 956 5.56 67.43 8.23
C GLU A 956 4.10 66.94 8.25
N ASN A 957 3.14 67.87 8.21
CA ASN A 957 1.71 67.58 8.04
C ASN A 957 1.13 66.50 8.98
N ILE A 958 1.72 66.29 10.17
CA ILE A 958 1.39 65.21 11.10
C ILE A 958 -0.12 65.11 11.36
N SER A 959 -0.80 66.25 11.59
CA SER A 959 -2.25 66.27 11.84
C SER A 959 -3.07 65.77 10.65
N GLN A 960 -2.66 66.10 9.42
CA GLN A 960 -3.36 65.68 8.20
C GLN A 960 -3.10 64.19 7.91
N ILE A 961 -1.86 63.74 8.11
CA ILE A 961 -1.48 62.32 7.96
C ILE A 961 -2.23 61.47 8.99
N ASN A 962 -2.32 61.92 10.25
CA ASN A 962 -3.08 61.23 11.29
C ASN A 962 -4.55 61.09 10.89
N GLN A 963 -5.18 62.17 10.40
CA GLN A 963 -6.58 62.15 9.99
C GLN A 963 -6.81 61.17 8.82
N LYS A 964 -5.97 61.22 7.78
CA LYS A 964 -6.07 60.34 6.62
C LYS A 964 -5.82 58.87 6.99
N ASN A 965 -4.80 58.59 7.80
CA ASN A 965 -4.48 57.24 8.25
C ASN A 965 -5.61 56.64 9.12
N ASN A 966 -6.22 57.44 10.01
CA ASN A 966 -7.36 56.99 10.80
C ASN A 966 -8.59 56.67 9.93
N LEU A 967 -8.86 57.45 8.88
CA LEU A 967 -9.95 57.18 7.93
C LEU A 967 -9.74 55.86 7.18
N GLU A 968 -8.52 55.58 6.73
CA GLU A 968 -8.21 54.30 6.07
C GLU A 968 -8.31 53.12 7.05
N ILE A 969 -7.81 53.27 8.28
CA ILE A 969 -8.00 52.26 9.34
C ILE A 969 -9.49 51.98 9.57
N GLU A 970 -10.33 53.01 9.69
CA GLU A 970 -11.77 52.84 9.87
C GLU A 970 -12.44 52.12 8.69
N LYS A 971 -12.05 52.48 7.46
CA LYS A 971 -12.56 51.85 6.23
C LYS A 971 -12.20 50.36 6.18
N MET A 972 -10.93 50.03 6.44
CA MET A 972 -10.44 48.65 6.47
C MET A 972 -11.11 47.85 7.59
N THR A 973 -11.31 48.47 8.76
CA THR A 973 -12.03 47.84 9.89
C THR A 973 -13.46 47.47 9.51
N LYS A 974 -14.20 48.38 8.87
CA LYS A 974 -15.57 48.10 8.38
C LYS A 974 -15.59 46.96 7.37
N GLN A 975 -14.61 46.93 6.46
CA GLN A 975 -14.50 45.86 5.47
C GLN A 975 -14.21 44.51 6.13
N ILE A 976 -13.29 44.45 7.10
CA ILE A 976 -12.99 43.24 7.87
C ILE A 976 -14.24 42.72 8.59
N ILE A 977 -14.99 43.61 9.25
CA ILE A 977 -16.24 43.23 9.93
C ILE A 977 -17.22 42.62 8.92
N GLN A 978 -17.39 43.26 7.77
CA GLN A 978 -18.30 42.80 6.72
C GLN A 978 -17.86 41.44 6.14
N ASP A 979 -16.57 41.28 5.84
CA ASP A 979 -16.03 40.07 5.24
C ASP A 979 -16.09 38.89 6.22
N ILE A 980 -15.74 39.09 7.49
CA ILE A 980 -15.91 38.05 8.52
C ILE A 980 -17.39 37.71 8.72
N SER A 981 -18.28 38.71 8.74
CA SER A 981 -19.73 38.47 8.88
C SER A 981 -20.33 37.71 7.70
N ASN A 982 -19.74 37.84 6.50
CA ASN A 982 -20.15 37.13 5.29
C ASN A 982 -19.33 35.84 5.05
N GLU A 983 -18.54 35.39 6.03
CA GLU A 983 -17.68 34.22 5.95
C GLU A 983 -16.61 34.26 4.83
N GLN A 984 -16.23 35.46 4.38
CA GLN A 984 -15.18 35.70 3.37
C GLN A 984 -13.80 35.84 4.03
N TYR A 985 -13.38 34.80 4.77
CA TYR A 985 -12.20 34.85 5.65
C TYR A 985 -10.88 35.17 4.93
N GLN A 986 -10.68 34.69 3.69
CA GLN A 986 -9.48 35.01 2.90
C GLN A 986 -9.35 36.51 2.61
N LYS A 987 -10.45 37.19 2.29
CA LYS A 987 -10.44 38.65 2.03
C LYS A 987 -10.17 39.45 3.30
N ALA A 988 -10.80 39.05 4.40
CA ALA A 988 -10.54 39.64 5.72
C ALA A 988 -9.07 39.46 6.14
N TYR A 989 -8.49 38.27 5.89
CA TYR A 989 -7.09 37.98 6.15
C TYR A 989 -6.16 38.90 5.36
N GLU A 990 -6.38 39.07 4.06
CA GLU A 990 -5.59 39.97 3.22
C GLU A 990 -5.64 41.41 3.75
N ILE A 991 -6.83 41.93 4.06
CA ILE A 991 -7.01 43.31 4.56
C ILE A 991 -6.33 43.53 5.92
N ILE A 992 -6.35 42.53 6.82
CA ILE A 992 -5.68 42.61 8.12
C ILE A 992 -4.17 42.77 7.98
N LEU A 993 -3.54 42.15 6.98
CA LEU A 993 -2.11 42.33 6.73
C LEU A 993 -1.76 43.78 6.44
N TYR A 994 -2.56 44.47 5.62
CA TYR A 994 -2.40 45.90 5.34
C TYR A 994 -2.72 46.77 6.58
N LEU A 995 -3.73 46.40 7.37
CA LEU A 995 -4.16 47.14 8.55
C LEU A 995 -3.05 47.25 9.60
N LYS A 996 -2.24 46.19 9.81
CA LYS A 996 -1.11 46.20 10.76
C LYS A 996 -0.08 47.29 10.44
N TYR A 997 0.22 47.54 9.17
CA TYR A 997 1.16 48.59 8.78
C TYR A 997 0.59 49.99 9.06
N ARG A 998 -0.71 50.20 8.81
CA ARG A 998 -1.40 51.46 9.12
C ARG A 998 -1.50 51.72 10.62
N GLN A 999 -1.72 50.69 11.44
CA GLN A 999 -1.70 50.79 12.91
C GLN A 999 -0.32 51.18 13.44
N ARG A 1000 0.76 50.57 12.94
CA ARG A 1000 2.13 50.96 13.30
C ARG A 1000 2.43 52.41 12.92
N LEU A 1001 1.97 52.86 11.75
CA LEU A 1001 2.09 54.28 11.36
C LEU A 1001 1.31 55.20 12.31
N LYS A 1002 0.13 54.80 12.78
CA LYS A 1002 -0.65 55.54 13.79
C LYS A 1002 0.10 55.67 15.12
N ASP A 1003 0.72 54.59 15.59
CA ASP A 1003 1.49 54.60 16.83
C ASP A 1003 2.73 55.50 16.71
N GLN A 1004 3.41 55.47 15.57
CA GLN A 1004 4.54 56.38 15.28
C GLN A 1004 4.10 57.84 15.25
N ILE A 1005 2.95 58.14 14.65
CA ILE A 1005 2.37 59.49 14.66
C ILE A 1005 2.07 59.94 16.08
N PHE A 1006 1.54 59.06 16.94
CA PHE A 1006 1.24 59.38 18.34
C PHE A 1006 2.49 59.74 19.16
N ILE A 1007 3.66 59.19 18.85
CA ILE A 1007 4.93 59.55 19.49
C ILE A 1007 5.38 60.98 19.11
N HIS A 1008 4.93 61.48 17.96
CA HIS A 1008 5.30 62.80 17.42
C HIS A 1008 4.23 63.89 17.63
N ILE A 1009 3.06 63.54 18.15
CA ILE A 1009 2.00 64.46 18.63
C ILE A 1009 2.21 64.69 20.13
#